data_AF-C8S3M2-F1
#
_entry.id   AF-C8S3M2-F1
#
_cell.length_a   1.000
_cell.length_b   1.000
_cell.length_c   1.000
_cell.angle_alpha   90.00
_cell.angle_beta   90.00
_cell.angle_gamma   90.00
#
_symmetry.space_group_name_H-M   'P 1'
#
loop_
_entity.id
_entity.type
_entity.pdbx_description
1 polymer ?
#
loop_
_entity_poly.entity_id
_entity_poly.type
_entity_poly.pdbx_seq_one_letter_code
_entity_poly.pdbx_strand_id
1 'polypeptide(L)'
;MPLPTDPLLSQQWHLHNPNPLLLDLNVFGVWNPAEGRAYTGAGVRTVIIDDGFDYTHPDFDNYDQSLDFDFVGGNDYDPFGLGSDAHGTAVTGIIGAAADGTGAVGVSYGASLVGYRTEGLINDDWLVSIAEAIGYASTNALGDTINISQGIANDLDSEFGNGYNAARFDAIETAIGTVVDSGRGNLGGTIIKSAGNSRVGNYDVNSDDWTNDTRQVVVAAVDQNGFVSSYSSYGAAILVSGFGTPGEVVTTDRVGADGYDLGDFTSTFNGTSSAAPMVTGVVNLMYDANGGLGWRDVQTILAMSARHVGSAVGAGHAAPEQFDWGFNAASTWNGGGMHFSNDYGYGLVDALAAVRLAETWLFTGTAAATSTNQFSNYVDVLNVATIIPDGNLTGTNFTGEAFFNDYVERVTVQMTFSTTFMGDVEIYLTSPDGTVSQLIADQAGGLDFNGTWTFETQAFRGERAAGNWTVRVVDDAGGDVLTVSDIVIRTFGMSSANDRYVFTNEYSDYAGLFGHVQAVVDANGGVDTVNAAAVSSASVIYLNGVSGFIDGTDVSFSNIENAIGGDGGDQIFGSDIANQLFGMRGNDMLNGLGGDDTLTGGTGNDTLNAGTGVDSLSGGVGDDVYVIDGSDIIDEDVGGGIDRVASSASYQLAANVEYLTLTGTAALTGIGNALNNVLNGNSGANTLNGITGTDTMSGGMGDDVYVTDGGDIISELAAAGTDRVMSSAGHSLSANVENLTLTGAASINGYGNSLNNLIYGNSGNNVLGGGNGNDTMNGTTGTDTLIGGLGDDVYTTDGGDILTEAAAAGTDRVYSTASYGLSVNLENLTLIGGAAINGYGNTLNNIMTGNGANNVLGGGNGNDTLNGTTGADTLIGGLGDDVYTTDGGDTLTEAAAAGTDSVFTSASLSLSANLENLTLTGAAAINGYGNVLANSLTGNSGNNVLGGGDGNDTLNGAAGTDTLTGGTGADTFIFNTALGATNIDRITDFSVVDDTIRLENAIFTGLANGALAVSAFAANLTGLATDALDRIIYETDTGRLMFDADGSGAGAGVQFGVLTAGLALTNVDFFVV
;
A
#
# COMPACT_ATOMS: atom_id res chain seq x y z
N MET A 1 -24.44 13.63 5.41
CA MET A 1 -25.68 14.35 5.74
C MET A 1 -26.57 13.42 6.54
N PRO A 2 -27.33 13.87 7.56
CA PRO A 2 -28.30 12.99 8.20
C PRO A 2 -29.43 12.64 7.22
N LEU A 3 -30.07 11.49 7.41
CA LEU A 3 -31.31 11.16 6.70
C LEU A 3 -32.38 12.26 6.95
N PRO A 4 -33.30 12.50 6.00
CA PRO A 4 -34.37 13.49 6.15
C PRO A 4 -35.22 13.28 7.41
N THR A 5 -35.80 14.37 7.93
CA THR A 5 -36.55 14.36 9.22
C THR A 5 -37.95 14.94 9.12
N ASP A 6 -38.41 15.13 7.90
CA ASP A 6 -39.66 15.77 7.53
C ASP A 6 -40.86 14.99 8.10
N PRO A 7 -41.87 15.68 8.68
CA PRO A 7 -42.91 15.01 9.45
C PRO A 7 -43.74 13.97 8.67
N LEU A 8 -43.95 14.17 7.37
CA LEU A 8 -44.75 13.27 6.53
C LEU A 8 -43.94 12.09 5.97
N LEU A 9 -42.61 12.08 6.09
CA LEU A 9 -41.76 10.96 5.64
C LEU A 9 -42.20 9.62 6.24
N SER A 10 -42.64 9.64 7.51
CA SER A 10 -43.17 8.46 8.19
C SER A 10 -44.44 7.86 7.58
N GLN A 11 -45.12 8.61 6.70
CA GLN A 11 -46.32 8.22 5.95
C GLN A 11 -46.01 7.90 4.48
N GLN A 12 -44.83 8.28 3.99
CA GLN A 12 -44.36 7.99 2.63
C GLN A 12 -43.77 6.56 2.55
N TRP A 13 -44.65 5.58 2.71
CA TRP A 13 -44.30 4.15 2.70
C TRP A 13 -43.55 3.71 1.43
N HIS A 14 -43.78 4.40 0.30
CA HIS A 14 -43.10 4.16 -0.97
C HIS A 14 -41.61 4.53 -0.93
N LEU A 15 -41.18 5.41 -0.01
CA LEU A 15 -39.76 5.74 0.19
C LEU A 15 -39.13 4.82 1.23
N HIS A 16 -39.87 4.53 2.30
CA HIS A 16 -39.41 3.61 3.34
C HIS A 16 -40.58 2.95 4.06
N ASN A 17 -40.64 1.63 3.93
CA ASN A 17 -41.63 0.84 4.63
C ASN A 17 -41.06 0.37 5.99
N PRO A 18 -41.66 0.76 7.13
CA PRO A 18 -41.17 0.31 8.44
C PRO A 18 -41.36 -1.20 8.66
N ASN A 19 -42.15 -1.87 7.81
CA ASN A 19 -42.26 -3.32 7.79
C ASN A 19 -41.35 -3.90 6.68
N PRO A 20 -40.28 -4.63 7.02
CA PRO A 20 -39.34 -5.17 6.04
C PRO A 20 -39.92 -6.28 5.15
N LEU A 21 -41.17 -6.71 5.38
CA LEU A 21 -41.89 -7.66 4.54
C LEU A 21 -42.76 -6.98 3.47
N LEU A 22 -42.85 -5.65 3.48
CA LEU A 22 -43.59 -4.87 2.49
C LEU A 22 -42.61 -4.12 1.59
N LEU A 23 -43.07 -3.76 0.40
CA LEU A 23 -42.24 -3.13 -0.61
C LEU A 23 -42.17 -1.61 -0.38
N ASP A 24 -41.04 -1.05 -0.78
CA ASP A 24 -40.77 0.38 -0.99
C ASP A 24 -39.78 0.52 -2.16
N LEU A 25 -39.37 1.73 -2.52
CA LEU A 25 -38.42 1.99 -3.62
C LEU A 25 -36.96 1.68 -3.26
N ASN A 26 -36.66 1.26 -2.03
CA ASN A 26 -35.31 1.03 -1.54
C ASN A 26 -34.40 2.28 -1.63
N VAL A 27 -34.94 3.48 -1.35
CA VAL A 27 -34.20 4.75 -1.52
C VAL A 27 -33.33 5.11 -0.31
N PHE A 28 -33.66 4.60 0.88
CA PHE A 28 -32.95 4.97 2.11
C PHE A 28 -31.47 4.58 2.08
N GLY A 29 -31.11 3.44 1.48
CA GLY A 29 -29.70 3.05 1.32
C GLY A 29 -28.92 3.96 0.38
N VAL A 30 -29.61 4.65 -0.54
CA VAL A 30 -29.01 5.66 -1.43
C VAL A 30 -28.73 6.97 -0.68
N TRP A 31 -29.58 7.31 0.29
CA TRP A 31 -29.46 8.55 1.08
C TRP A 31 -28.52 8.41 2.29
N ASN A 32 -28.23 7.18 2.72
CA ASN A 32 -27.51 6.92 3.94
C ASN A 32 -25.99 7.07 3.74
N PRO A 33 -25.33 8.10 4.33
CA PRO A 33 -23.88 8.26 4.19
C PRO A 33 -23.07 7.16 4.91
N ALA A 34 -23.70 6.34 5.75
CA ALA A 34 -23.05 5.18 6.35
C ALA A 34 -22.95 4.00 5.38
N GLU A 35 -23.69 4.05 4.26
CA GLU A 35 -23.70 3.05 3.19
C GLU A 35 -22.98 3.62 1.94
N GLY A 36 -21.98 4.48 2.14
CA GLY A 36 -21.19 5.12 1.07
C GLY A 36 -21.62 6.57 0.78
N ARG A 37 -21.25 7.10 -0.40
CA ARG A 37 -21.67 8.45 -0.80
C ARG A 37 -23.20 8.50 -0.86
N ALA A 38 -23.78 9.50 -0.19
CA ALA A 38 -25.21 9.77 -0.27
C ALA A 38 -25.53 10.52 -1.57
N TYR A 39 -26.54 10.05 -2.30
CA TYR A 39 -27.04 10.69 -3.52
C TYR A 39 -28.44 11.23 -3.28
N THR A 40 -28.71 12.45 -3.70
CA THR A 40 -29.99 13.14 -3.43
C THR A 40 -30.60 13.71 -4.71
N GLY A 41 -29.97 13.50 -5.87
CA GLY A 41 -30.31 14.15 -7.13
C GLY A 41 -29.60 15.49 -7.30
N ALA A 42 -28.60 15.78 -6.47
CA ALA A 42 -27.90 17.06 -6.48
C ALA A 42 -27.19 17.28 -7.82
N GLY A 43 -27.36 18.48 -8.38
CA GLY A 43 -26.78 18.83 -9.68
C GLY A 43 -27.56 18.34 -10.90
N VAL A 44 -28.67 17.63 -10.70
CA VAL A 44 -29.59 17.21 -11.75
C VAL A 44 -30.74 18.22 -11.88
N ARG A 45 -31.05 18.62 -13.11
CA ARG A 45 -32.22 19.46 -13.41
C ARG A 45 -33.35 18.63 -14.00
N THR A 46 -34.50 18.70 -13.37
CA THR A 46 -35.73 18.03 -13.81
C THR A 46 -36.74 19.03 -14.31
N VAL A 47 -37.21 18.83 -15.54
CA VAL A 47 -38.34 19.56 -16.12
C VAL A 47 -39.59 18.71 -15.97
N ILE A 48 -40.63 19.26 -15.36
CA ILE A 48 -41.92 18.61 -15.20
C ILE A 48 -42.88 19.29 -16.19
N ILE A 49 -43.48 18.50 -17.09
CA ILE A 49 -44.47 19.01 -18.05
C ILE A 49 -45.85 18.57 -17.57
N ASP A 50 -46.66 19.54 -17.10
CA ASP A 50 -47.97 19.26 -16.51
C ASP A 50 -48.94 20.48 -16.57
N ASP A 51 -50.02 20.48 -15.78
CA ASP A 51 -51.15 21.42 -15.88
C ASP A 51 -50.98 22.71 -15.05
N GLY A 52 -50.09 22.70 -14.07
CA GLY A 52 -49.74 23.85 -13.26
C GLY A 52 -48.86 23.53 -12.04
N PHE A 53 -48.11 24.53 -11.58
CA PHE A 53 -47.10 24.38 -10.52
C PHE A 53 -47.25 25.45 -9.44
N ASP A 54 -47.59 25.05 -8.21
CA ASP A 54 -47.51 25.96 -7.06
C ASP A 54 -46.04 26.10 -6.62
N TYR A 55 -45.25 26.86 -7.38
CA TYR A 55 -43.85 27.13 -7.07
C TYR A 55 -43.65 27.97 -5.79
N THR A 56 -44.74 28.37 -5.13
CA THR A 56 -44.73 29.05 -3.82
C THR A 56 -44.95 28.10 -2.65
N HIS A 57 -45.16 26.82 -2.94
CA HIS A 57 -45.35 25.77 -1.94
C HIS A 57 -44.15 25.73 -0.97
N PRO A 58 -44.38 25.60 0.35
CA PRO A 58 -43.32 25.66 1.36
C PRO A 58 -42.29 24.53 1.29
N ASP A 59 -42.54 23.50 0.47
CA ASP A 59 -41.71 22.30 0.32
C ASP A 59 -40.90 22.30 -1.00
N PHE A 60 -40.85 23.45 -1.70
CA PHE A 60 -40.20 23.63 -3.01
C PHE A 60 -39.04 24.63 -2.97
N ASP A 61 -38.22 24.57 -1.92
CA ASP A 61 -37.02 25.39 -1.76
C ASP A 61 -35.98 25.19 -2.90
N ASN A 62 -36.07 24.08 -3.63
CA ASN A 62 -35.23 23.68 -4.76
C ASN A 62 -35.83 23.98 -6.16
N TYR A 63 -36.93 24.70 -6.22
CA TYR A 63 -37.62 25.03 -7.47
C TYR A 63 -37.03 26.28 -8.16
N ASP A 64 -36.72 26.18 -9.45
CA ASP A 64 -36.09 27.24 -10.25
C ASP A 64 -37.09 27.95 -11.17
N GLN A 65 -37.78 28.95 -10.62
CA GLN A 65 -38.74 29.80 -11.32
C GLN A 65 -38.13 30.58 -12.51
N SER A 66 -36.81 30.70 -12.60
CA SER A 66 -36.18 31.48 -13.68
C SER A 66 -36.22 30.76 -15.03
N LEU A 67 -36.47 29.46 -15.02
CA LEU A 67 -36.49 28.60 -16.20
C LEU A 67 -37.88 28.11 -16.58
N ASP A 68 -38.87 28.35 -15.72
CA ASP A 68 -40.28 27.99 -15.91
C ASP A 68 -40.87 28.51 -17.22
N PHE A 69 -41.92 27.85 -17.69
CA PHE A 69 -42.61 28.30 -18.89
C PHE A 69 -44.08 27.89 -18.91
N ASP A 70 -44.97 28.83 -19.25
CA ASP A 70 -46.38 28.55 -19.51
C ASP A 70 -46.66 28.56 -21.01
N PHE A 71 -46.90 27.37 -21.58
CA PHE A 71 -47.29 27.20 -22.98
C PHE A 71 -48.78 27.50 -23.20
N VAL A 72 -49.54 27.77 -22.13
CA VAL A 72 -50.97 28.11 -22.16
C VAL A 72 -51.16 29.62 -22.06
N GLY A 73 -51.69 30.25 -23.11
CA GLY A 73 -52.26 31.60 -23.01
C GLY A 73 -51.31 32.79 -23.17
N GLY A 74 -50.12 32.62 -23.75
CA GLY A 74 -49.29 33.76 -24.17
C GLY A 74 -47.78 33.58 -24.14
N ASN A 75 -47.28 32.41 -23.75
CA ASN A 75 -45.85 32.07 -23.65
C ASN A 75 -45.11 33.00 -22.68
N ASP A 76 -45.45 32.91 -21.40
CA ASP A 76 -44.76 33.61 -20.31
C ASP A 76 -44.03 32.64 -19.36
N TYR A 77 -43.40 33.18 -18.31
CA TYR A 77 -42.57 32.43 -17.35
C TYR A 77 -43.33 32.16 -16.03
N ASP A 78 -44.67 32.11 -16.05
CA ASP A 78 -45.50 31.90 -14.85
C ASP A 78 -46.40 30.66 -15.00
N PRO A 79 -45.92 29.46 -14.63
CA PRO A 79 -46.63 28.21 -14.87
C PRO A 79 -47.60 27.86 -13.72
N PHE A 80 -48.03 28.86 -12.93
CA PHE A 80 -48.87 28.64 -11.74
C PHE A 80 -50.23 28.04 -12.10
N GLY A 81 -50.86 28.47 -13.20
CA GLY A 81 -52.15 27.93 -13.64
C GLY A 81 -53.36 28.27 -12.78
N LEU A 82 -54.45 27.53 -12.96
CA LEU A 82 -55.75 27.75 -12.28
C LEU A 82 -55.85 26.94 -10.99
N GLY A 83 -56.79 27.29 -10.10
CA GLY A 83 -56.97 26.59 -8.81
C GLY A 83 -57.33 25.10 -8.92
N SER A 84 -57.76 24.62 -10.09
CA SER A 84 -57.98 23.19 -10.37
C SER A 84 -56.72 22.42 -10.79
N ASP A 85 -55.65 23.12 -11.14
CA ASP A 85 -54.46 22.57 -11.82
C ASP A 85 -53.45 22.07 -10.76
N ALA A 86 -53.89 21.15 -9.90
CA ALA A 86 -53.11 20.66 -8.75
C ALA A 86 -52.20 19.48 -9.11
N HIS A 87 -52.35 18.89 -10.31
CA HIS A 87 -51.67 17.65 -10.69
C HIS A 87 -50.16 17.84 -10.81
N GLY A 88 -49.69 18.87 -11.52
CA GLY A 88 -48.26 19.18 -11.64
C GLY A 88 -47.57 19.46 -10.29
N THR A 89 -48.30 20.05 -9.34
CA THR A 89 -47.79 20.30 -7.98
C THR A 89 -47.56 18.99 -7.22
N ALA A 90 -48.49 18.04 -7.28
CA ALA A 90 -48.33 16.74 -6.63
C ALA A 90 -47.21 15.88 -7.25
N VAL A 91 -47.10 15.89 -8.59
CA VAL A 91 -46.02 15.22 -9.34
C VAL A 91 -44.65 15.76 -8.92
N THR A 92 -44.54 17.09 -8.81
CA THR A 92 -43.30 17.77 -8.42
C THR A 92 -42.82 17.36 -7.03
N GLY A 93 -43.75 17.23 -6.05
CA GLY A 93 -43.41 16.76 -4.69
C GLY A 93 -42.86 15.35 -4.62
N ILE A 94 -43.39 14.42 -5.42
CA ILE A 94 -42.89 13.03 -5.46
C ILE A 94 -41.44 13.00 -5.97
N ILE A 95 -41.13 13.82 -6.97
CA ILE A 95 -39.78 13.90 -7.55
C ILE A 95 -38.82 14.52 -6.54
N GLY A 96 -39.16 15.66 -5.96
CA GLY A 96 -38.17 16.50 -5.30
C GLY A 96 -38.68 17.45 -4.22
N ALA A 97 -39.77 17.17 -3.51
CA ALA A 97 -40.05 17.89 -2.26
C ALA A 97 -38.80 17.93 -1.36
N ALA A 98 -38.50 19.08 -0.78
CA ALA A 98 -37.22 19.36 -0.14
C ALA A 98 -37.09 18.60 1.20
N ALA A 99 -35.88 18.13 1.51
CA ALA A 99 -35.57 17.58 2.84
C ALA A 99 -35.18 18.72 3.80
N ASP A 100 -36.14 19.55 4.22
CA ASP A 100 -35.89 20.80 4.95
C ASP A 100 -36.43 20.83 6.40
N GLY A 101 -37.09 19.75 6.83
CA GLY A 101 -37.79 19.63 8.11
C GLY A 101 -39.28 19.99 8.05
N THR A 102 -39.85 20.18 6.86
CA THR A 102 -41.24 20.56 6.59
C THR A 102 -41.88 19.52 5.69
N GLY A 103 -43.18 19.24 5.88
CA GLY A 103 -43.93 18.53 4.85
C GLY A 103 -43.44 17.11 4.54
N ALA A 104 -43.31 16.84 3.24
CA ALA A 104 -42.96 15.56 2.63
C ALA A 104 -41.52 15.60 2.10
N VAL A 105 -41.04 14.49 1.53
CA VAL A 105 -39.72 14.41 0.90
C VAL A 105 -39.86 13.77 -0.47
N GLY A 106 -39.19 14.33 -1.48
CA GLY A 106 -39.12 13.72 -2.81
C GLY A 106 -38.06 12.63 -2.89
N VAL A 107 -38.19 11.70 -3.85
CA VAL A 107 -37.19 10.66 -4.12
C VAL A 107 -35.79 11.27 -4.38
N SER A 108 -35.76 12.41 -5.05
CA SER A 108 -34.55 13.19 -5.37
C SER A 108 -34.65 14.63 -4.84
N TYR A 109 -34.80 14.76 -3.52
CA TYR A 109 -35.00 16.05 -2.82
C TYR A 109 -33.89 17.09 -3.00
N GLY A 110 -32.75 16.73 -3.60
CA GLY A 110 -31.66 17.65 -3.96
C GLY A 110 -31.65 18.11 -5.42
N ALA A 111 -32.56 17.60 -6.26
CA ALA A 111 -32.68 17.99 -7.67
C ALA A 111 -33.22 19.42 -7.82
N SER A 112 -32.88 20.09 -8.92
CA SER A 112 -33.47 21.38 -9.30
C SER A 112 -34.73 21.15 -10.14
N LEU A 113 -35.85 21.75 -9.73
CA LEU A 113 -37.16 21.51 -10.35
C LEU A 113 -37.60 22.69 -11.21
N VAL A 114 -38.18 22.42 -12.38
CA VAL A 114 -38.69 23.42 -13.32
C VAL A 114 -40.05 22.98 -13.84
N GLY A 115 -41.05 23.87 -13.81
CA GLY A 115 -42.43 23.57 -14.21
C GLY A 115 -42.78 24.14 -15.57
N TYR A 116 -43.14 23.26 -16.52
CA TYR A 116 -43.60 23.59 -17.86
C TYR A 116 -45.08 23.33 -17.97
N ARG A 117 -45.87 24.39 -17.97
CA ARG A 117 -47.32 24.30 -17.98
C ARG A 117 -47.85 24.11 -19.38
N THR A 118 -48.69 23.10 -19.56
CA THR A 118 -49.45 22.79 -20.78
C THR A 118 -50.94 22.67 -20.43
N GLU A 119 -51.82 22.61 -21.43
CA GLU A 119 -53.26 22.57 -21.14
C GLU A 119 -53.66 21.28 -20.38
N GLY A 120 -54.55 21.38 -19.40
CA GLY A 120 -55.02 20.18 -18.66
C GLY A 120 -56.03 19.32 -19.42
N LEU A 121 -56.43 19.70 -20.64
CA LEU A 121 -57.43 18.99 -21.46
C LEU A 121 -56.85 18.66 -22.83
N ILE A 122 -56.93 17.38 -23.21
CA ILE A 122 -56.46 16.88 -24.50
C ILE A 122 -57.29 17.53 -25.62
N ASN A 123 -56.62 18.31 -26.47
CA ASN A 123 -57.17 18.94 -27.66
C ASN A 123 -56.06 19.29 -28.67
N ASP A 124 -56.43 19.91 -29.80
CA ASP A 124 -55.52 20.30 -30.87
C ASP A 124 -54.40 21.26 -30.43
N ASP A 125 -54.70 22.22 -29.55
CA ASP A 125 -53.76 23.22 -29.03
C ASP A 125 -52.84 22.57 -27.97
N TRP A 126 -53.38 21.65 -27.16
CA TRP A 126 -52.61 20.85 -26.21
C TRP A 126 -51.50 20.05 -26.89
N LEU A 127 -51.80 19.34 -28.00
CA LEU A 127 -50.82 18.55 -28.75
C LEU A 127 -49.64 19.40 -29.26
N VAL A 128 -49.92 20.63 -29.67
CA VAL A 128 -48.87 21.59 -30.07
C VAL A 128 -48.03 21.99 -28.85
N SER A 129 -48.69 22.34 -27.74
CA SER A 129 -48.00 22.78 -26.51
C SER A 129 -47.09 21.69 -25.94
N ILE A 130 -47.48 20.41 -26.01
CA ILE A 130 -46.66 19.29 -25.53
C ILE A 130 -45.43 19.09 -26.41
N ALA A 131 -45.57 19.08 -27.74
CA ALA A 131 -44.43 18.94 -28.64
C ALA A 131 -43.42 20.08 -28.44
N GLU A 132 -43.93 21.32 -28.29
CA GLU A 132 -43.10 22.48 -27.97
C GLU A 132 -42.42 22.35 -26.61
N ALA A 133 -43.16 21.96 -25.55
CA ALA A 133 -42.62 21.80 -24.20
C ALA A 133 -41.51 20.76 -24.12
N ILE A 134 -41.67 19.59 -24.76
CA ILE A 134 -40.66 18.53 -24.79
C ILE A 134 -39.38 19.03 -25.45
N GLY A 135 -39.50 19.66 -26.63
CA GLY A 135 -38.34 20.22 -27.33
C GLY A 135 -37.67 21.31 -26.50
N TYR A 136 -38.47 22.23 -25.95
CA TYR A 136 -38.01 23.38 -25.17
C TYR A 136 -37.29 22.96 -23.88
N ALA A 137 -37.71 21.84 -23.26
CA ALA A 137 -37.10 21.31 -22.04
C ALA A 137 -35.60 20.99 -22.24
N SER A 138 -35.25 20.40 -23.38
CA SER A 138 -33.85 20.09 -23.70
C SER A 138 -33.06 21.29 -24.21
N THR A 139 -33.69 22.25 -24.92
CA THR A 139 -32.97 23.35 -25.56
C THR A 139 -32.84 24.61 -24.71
N ASN A 140 -33.76 24.86 -23.77
CA ASN A 140 -33.79 26.09 -22.96
C ASN A 140 -33.54 25.83 -21.48
N ALA A 141 -34.32 24.95 -20.84
CA ALA A 141 -34.02 24.55 -19.47
C ALA A 141 -32.76 23.68 -19.38
N LEU A 142 -32.34 23.03 -20.47
CA LEU A 142 -31.28 22.02 -20.47
C LEU A 142 -31.59 20.92 -19.44
N GLY A 143 -32.84 20.46 -19.39
CA GLY A 143 -33.29 19.44 -18.46
C GLY A 143 -32.53 18.13 -18.68
N ASP A 144 -32.02 17.55 -17.59
CA ASP A 144 -31.41 16.23 -17.62
C ASP A 144 -32.47 15.14 -17.72
N THR A 145 -33.57 15.34 -16.98
CA THR A 145 -34.74 14.47 -16.98
C THR A 145 -36.00 15.28 -17.28
N ILE A 146 -36.90 14.71 -18.06
CA ILE A 146 -38.20 15.27 -18.38
C ILE A 146 -39.27 14.32 -17.85
N ASN A 147 -40.08 14.77 -16.87
CA ASN A 147 -41.23 14.01 -16.41
C ASN A 147 -42.49 14.46 -17.15
N ILE A 148 -43.25 13.48 -17.65
CA ILE A 148 -44.55 13.71 -18.27
C ILE A 148 -45.54 12.73 -17.66
N SER A 149 -46.31 13.22 -16.70
CA SER A 149 -47.32 12.42 -15.99
C SER A 149 -48.72 12.59 -16.54
N GLN A 150 -48.89 13.42 -17.59
CA GLN A 150 -50.09 13.56 -18.40
C GLN A 150 -50.14 12.54 -19.54
N GLY A 151 -51.31 12.34 -20.16
CA GLY A 151 -51.50 11.36 -21.23
C GLY A 151 -52.83 11.51 -21.96
N ILE A 152 -53.01 10.75 -23.04
CA ILE A 152 -54.16 10.83 -23.95
C ILE A 152 -55.19 9.71 -23.80
N ALA A 153 -55.11 8.92 -22.72
CA ALA A 153 -55.85 7.67 -22.62
C ALA A 153 -57.38 7.85 -22.79
N ASN A 154 -57.99 7.09 -23.71
CA ASN A 154 -59.40 7.14 -24.16
C ASN A 154 -59.77 8.23 -25.19
N ASP A 155 -58.82 8.76 -25.96
CA ASP A 155 -59.13 9.60 -27.12
C ASP A 155 -59.20 8.75 -28.41
N LEU A 156 -60.44 8.49 -28.86
CA LEU A 156 -60.75 7.71 -30.06
C LEU A 156 -60.18 8.31 -31.37
N ASP A 157 -59.79 9.59 -31.37
CA ASP A 157 -59.15 10.24 -32.52
C ASP A 157 -57.60 10.12 -32.47
N SER A 158 -57.03 9.73 -31.32
CA SER A 158 -55.59 9.46 -31.14
C SER A 158 -55.22 7.98 -31.31
N GLU A 159 -56.17 7.10 -31.02
CA GLU A 159 -56.07 5.66 -31.16
C GLU A 159 -56.28 5.24 -32.63
N PHE A 160 -55.85 4.03 -33.01
CA PHE A 160 -56.11 3.45 -34.33
C PHE A 160 -57.51 3.79 -34.88
N GLY A 161 -57.67 4.73 -35.82
CA GLY A 161 -59.02 5.13 -36.21
C GLY A 161 -59.18 6.29 -37.19
N ASN A 162 -60.45 6.60 -37.48
CA ASN A 162 -60.89 7.59 -38.47
C ASN A 162 -60.88 8.99 -37.87
N GLY A 163 -59.72 9.64 -37.85
CA GLY A 163 -59.48 10.90 -37.14
C GLY A 163 -58.00 11.12 -36.81
N TYR A 164 -57.22 10.02 -36.77
CA TYR A 164 -55.78 10.02 -36.51
C TYR A 164 -55.02 11.04 -37.36
N ASN A 165 -54.21 11.86 -36.68
CA ASN A 165 -53.45 12.96 -37.27
C ASN A 165 -51.94 12.72 -37.12
N ALA A 166 -51.39 11.89 -38.01
CA ALA A 166 -49.97 11.56 -38.08
C ALA A 166 -49.04 12.78 -37.94
N ALA A 167 -49.39 13.91 -38.57
CA ALA A 167 -48.52 15.09 -38.59
C ALA A 167 -48.29 15.73 -37.21
N ARG A 168 -49.17 15.50 -36.23
CA ARG A 168 -49.03 16.02 -34.86
C ARG A 168 -48.10 15.15 -34.03
N PHE A 169 -48.30 13.84 -34.11
CA PHE A 169 -47.45 12.89 -33.41
C PHE A 169 -46.04 12.84 -34.00
N ASP A 170 -45.88 13.05 -35.31
CA ASP A 170 -44.59 13.30 -35.95
C ASP A 170 -43.82 14.47 -35.26
N ALA A 171 -44.52 15.51 -34.80
CA ALA A 171 -43.90 16.65 -34.12
C ALA A 171 -43.46 16.31 -32.70
N ILE A 172 -44.26 15.53 -31.96
CA ILE A 172 -43.90 15.00 -30.64
C ILE A 172 -42.71 14.05 -30.76
N GLU A 173 -42.74 13.14 -31.74
CA GLU A 173 -41.64 12.22 -32.05
C GLU A 173 -40.34 12.98 -32.36
N THR A 174 -40.44 14.06 -33.14
CA THR A 174 -39.30 14.95 -33.44
C THR A 174 -38.75 15.63 -32.17
N ALA A 175 -39.63 16.04 -31.26
CA ALA A 175 -39.24 16.64 -29.99
C ALA A 175 -38.54 15.61 -29.08
N ILE A 176 -39.08 14.39 -28.97
CA ILE A 176 -38.44 13.26 -28.28
C ILE A 176 -37.04 13.00 -28.85
N GLY A 177 -36.92 12.92 -30.18
CA GLY A 177 -35.63 12.78 -30.87
C GLY A 177 -34.65 13.88 -30.48
N THR A 178 -35.10 15.13 -30.41
CA THR A 178 -34.25 16.27 -29.99
C THR A 178 -33.67 16.06 -28.59
N VAL A 179 -34.50 15.60 -27.64
CA VAL A 179 -34.07 15.34 -26.26
C VAL A 179 -33.02 14.24 -26.20
N VAL A 180 -33.25 13.10 -26.85
CA VAL A 180 -32.35 11.94 -26.75
C VAL A 180 -31.09 12.08 -27.62
N ASP A 181 -31.15 12.86 -28.70
CA ASP A 181 -30.01 13.04 -29.60
C ASP A 181 -29.06 14.16 -29.14
N SER A 182 -29.60 15.25 -28.60
CA SER A 182 -28.83 16.47 -28.33
C SER A 182 -28.85 16.94 -26.87
N GLY A 183 -29.78 16.44 -26.05
CA GLY A 183 -29.85 16.75 -24.63
C GLY A 183 -28.56 16.39 -23.88
N ARG A 184 -28.29 17.10 -22.78
CA ARG A 184 -27.14 16.85 -21.90
C ARG A 184 -25.79 16.76 -22.63
N GLY A 185 -25.59 17.59 -23.66
CA GLY A 185 -24.35 17.59 -24.44
C GLY A 185 -24.16 16.34 -25.32
N ASN A 186 -25.25 15.82 -25.89
CA ASN A 186 -25.32 14.57 -26.69
C ASN A 186 -25.25 13.26 -25.90
N LEU A 187 -25.29 13.32 -24.56
CA LEU A 187 -25.59 12.12 -23.75
C LEU A 187 -27.06 11.69 -23.89
N GLY A 188 -27.93 12.64 -24.25
CA GLY A 188 -29.37 12.50 -24.34
C GLY A 188 -30.03 12.71 -22.99
N GLY A 189 -31.10 13.53 -22.96
CA GLY A 189 -31.96 13.62 -21.79
C GLY A 189 -32.84 12.38 -21.65
N THR A 190 -33.26 12.06 -20.42
CA THR A 190 -34.19 10.94 -20.19
C THR A 190 -35.61 11.48 -20.06
N ILE A 191 -36.52 10.97 -20.89
CA ILE A 191 -37.95 11.27 -20.78
C ILE A 191 -38.63 10.13 -20.03
N ILE A 192 -39.39 10.45 -18.99
CA ILE A 192 -40.14 9.50 -18.18
C ILE A 192 -41.63 9.80 -18.35
N LYS A 193 -42.37 8.84 -18.89
CA LYS A 193 -43.76 8.98 -19.30
C LYS A 193 -44.64 7.99 -18.56
N SER A 194 -45.76 8.45 -18.02
CA SER A 194 -46.76 7.55 -17.43
C SER A 194 -47.45 6.69 -18.49
N ALA A 195 -47.65 5.40 -18.22
CA ALA A 195 -48.29 4.45 -19.17
C ALA A 195 -49.80 4.71 -19.38
N GLY A 196 -50.45 5.38 -18.43
CA GLY A 196 -51.88 5.70 -18.49
C GLY A 196 -52.74 4.84 -17.55
N ASN A 197 -53.99 5.27 -17.37
CA ASN A 197 -54.92 4.75 -16.35
C ASN A 197 -56.16 4.05 -16.96
N SER A 198 -56.03 3.41 -18.13
CA SER A 198 -57.17 2.91 -18.94
C SER A 198 -57.27 1.39 -19.08
N ARG A 199 -56.74 0.62 -18.13
CA ARG A 199 -56.79 -0.86 -18.15
C ARG A 199 -58.19 -1.45 -18.37
N VAL A 200 -59.22 -0.92 -17.70
CA VAL A 200 -60.61 -1.43 -17.79
C VAL A 200 -61.19 -1.27 -19.20
N GLY A 201 -60.65 -0.33 -19.99
CA GLY A 201 -61.01 -0.13 -21.38
C GLY A 201 -60.20 -0.98 -22.35
N ASN A 202 -59.42 -1.97 -21.89
CA ASN A 202 -58.46 -2.73 -22.70
C ASN A 202 -57.50 -1.83 -23.52
N TYR A 203 -57.15 -0.67 -22.97
CA TYR A 203 -56.19 0.21 -23.61
C TYR A 203 -54.79 -0.36 -23.47
N ASP A 204 -54.14 -0.61 -24.60
CA ASP A 204 -52.74 -1.00 -24.65
C ASP A 204 -51.89 0.13 -25.22
N VAL A 205 -50.76 0.41 -24.57
CA VAL A 205 -49.91 1.56 -24.87
C VAL A 205 -49.42 1.60 -26.32
N ASN A 206 -49.39 0.47 -27.03
CA ASN A 206 -49.07 0.41 -28.47
C ASN A 206 -50.20 0.89 -29.40
N SER A 207 -51.35 1.29 -28.85
CA SER A 207 -52.46 1.91 -29.59
C SER A 207 -52.31 3.40 -29.85
N ASP A 208 -51.28 4.03 -29.28
CA ASP A 208 -50.91 5.43 -29.44
C ASP A 208 -49.41 5.53 -29.78
N ASP A 209 -49.08 6.37 -30.76
CA ASP A 209 -47.73 6.55 -31.31
C ASP A 209 -46.86 7.52 -30.47
N TRP A 210 -47.40 8.10 -29.41
CA TRP A 210 -46.61 8.82 -28.41
C TRP A 210 -46.19 7.94 -27.24
N THR A 211 -47.14 7.27 -26.58
CA THR A 211 -46.87 6.46 -25.38
C THR A 211 -46.05 5.22 -25.72
N ASN A 212 -46.11 4.74 -26.97
CA ASN A 212 -45.31 3.58 -27.39
C ASN A 212 -43.86 3.88 -27.78
N ASP A 213 -43.44 5.14 -27.88
CA ASP A 213 -42.07 5.49 -28.28
C ASP A 213 -41.07 5.09 -27.19
N THR A 214 -40.34 4.01 -27.46
CA THR A 214 -39.37 3.37 -26.55
C THR A 214 -38.10 4.17 -26.29
N ARG A 215 -37.92 5.32 -26.95
CA ARG A 215 -36.91 6.32 -26.52
C ARG A 215 -37.25 6.92 -25.16
N GLN A 216 -38.51 6.86 -24.75
CA GLN A 216 -38.99 7.23 -23.43
C GLN A 216 -38.93 6.04 -22.47
N VAL A 217 -38.83 6.32 -21.17
CA VAL A 217 -39.09 5.37 -20.09
C VAL A 217 -40.59 5.40 -19.80
N VAL A 218 -41.32 4.43 -20.35
CA VAL A 218 -42.76 4.29 -20.13
C VAL A 218 -43.01 3.50 -18.84
N VAL A 219 -43.76 4.09 -17.91
CA VAL A 219 -43.87 3.62 -16.52
C VAL A 219 -45.29 3.16 -16.18
N ALA A 220 -45.42 1.88 -15.85
CA ALA A 220 -46.63 1.29 -15.28
C ALA A 220 -46.73 1.51 -13.77
N ALA A 221 -47.90 1.24 -13.18
CA ALA A 221 -48.14 1.39 -11.76
C ALA A 221 -48.41 0.04 -11.08
N VAL A 222 -47.73 -0.19 -9.95
CA VAL A 222 -48.04 -1.27 -9.01
C VAL A 222 -48.63 -0.73 -7.72
N ASP A 223 -49.39 -1.59 -7.04
CA ASP A 223 -49.87 -1.35 -5.69
C ASP A 223 -48.78 -1.65 -4.64
N GLN A 224 -49.06 -1.30 -3.38
CA GLN A 224 -48.14 -1.54 -2.25
C GLN A 224 -47.78 -3.01 -1.99
N ASN A 225 -48.54 -3.96 -2.57
CA ASN A 225 -48.28 -5.39 -2.45
C ASN A 225 -47.50 -5.95 -3.65
N GLY A 226 -47.18 -5.10 -4.64
CA GLY A 226 -46.45 -5.48 -5.84
C GLY A 226 -47.33 -6.02 -6.98
N PHE A 227 -48.65 -5.99 -6.86
CA PHE A 227 -49.53 -6.33 -7.98
C PHE A 227 -49.76 -5.10 -8.86
N VAL A 228 -49.92 -5.30 -10.17
CA VAL A 228 -50.25 -4.21 -11.09
C VAL A 228 -51.53 -3.52 -10.61
N SER A 229 -51.55 -2.20 -10.62
CA SER A 229 -52.72 -1.44 -10.19
C SER A 229 -53.87 -1.62 -11.18
N SER A 230 -55.10 -1.69 -10.67
CA SER A 230 -56.29 -2.02 -11.47
C SER A 230 -56.59 -1.07 -12.63
N TYR A 231 -55.98 0.13 -12.64
CA TYR A 231 -56.08 1.10 -13.73
C TYR A 231 -54.87 1.10 -14.66
N SER A 232 -53.72 0.54 -14.27
CA SER A 232 -52.47 0.70 -15.02
C SER A 232 -52.62 0.09 -16.41
N SER A 233 -52.51 0.93 -17.43
CA SER A 233 -52.44 0.48 -18.83
C SER A 233 -51.27 -0.50 -18.99
N TYR A 234 -51.43 -1.44 -19.92
CA TYR A 234 -50.47 -2.50 -20.23
C TYR A 234 -49.93 -2.33 -21.66
N GLY A 235 -48.92 -3.09 -22.02
CA GLY A 235 -48.44 -3.21 -23.40
C GLY A 235 -46.92 -3.24 -23.52
N ALA A 236 -46.45 -3.59 -24.71
CA ALA A 236 -45.07 -4.04 -24.91
C ALA A 236 -43.99 -2.94 -24.80
N ALA A 237 -44.39 -1.66 -24.83
CA ALA A 237 -43.49 -0.51 -24.73
C ALA A 237 -43.13 -0.12 -23.28
N ILE A 238 -43.83 -0.66 -22.28
CA ILE A 238 -43.54 -0.41 -20.86
C ILE A 238 -42.15 -0.94 -20.51
N LEU A 239 -41.32 -0.09 -19.89
CA LEU A 239 -39.96 -0.46 -19.49
C LEU A 239 -39.92 -0.97 -18.05
N VAL A 240 -40.54 -0.24 -17.12
CA VAL A 240 -40.51 -0.54 -15.68
C VAL A 240 -41.80 -0.03 -15.02
N SER A 241 -41.96 -0.35 -13.74
CA SER A 241 -43.06 0.11 -12.91
C SER A 241 -42.60 0.91 -11.70
N GLY A 242 -43.42 1.86 -11.27
CA GLY A 242 -43.33 2.55 -9.98
C GLY A 242 -44.59 2.35 -9.15
N PHE A 243 -44.63 2.88 -7.94
CA PHE A 243 -45.85 2.78 -7.13
C PHE A 243 -46.92 3.78 -7.60
N GLY A 244 -48.10 3.24 -7.84
CA GLY A 244 -49.31 4.02 -7.97
C GLY A 244 -50.42 3.21 -7.36
N THR A 245 -50.54 3.28 -6.04
CA THR A 245 -51.56 2.53 -5.29
C THR A 245 -52.84 3.37 -5.20
N PRO A 246 -54.03 2.81 -5.45
CA PRO A 246 -55.29 3.55 -5.33
C PRO A 246 -55.44 4.24 -3.97
N GLY A 247 -55.36 5.59 -3.95
CA GLY A 247 -55.67 6.46 -2.81
C GLY A 247 -54.60 6.60 -1.72
N GLU A 248 -53.31 6.36 -2.00
CA GLU A 248 -52.31 6.14 -0.93
C GLU A 248 -50.91 6.77 -1.11
N VAL A 249 -50.66 7.68 -2.08
CA VAL A 249 -49.34 8.37 -2.18
C VAL A 249 -49.38 9.73 -1.50
N VAL A 250 -48.50 9.91 -0.50
CA VAL A 250 -48.32 11.17 0.22
C VAL A 250 -47.32 12.07 -0.52
N THR A 251 -47.77 13.28 -0.89
CA THR A 251 -46.99 14.29 -1.61
C THR A 251 -47.54 15.70 -1.36
N THR A 252 -46.90 16.72 -1.93
CA THR A 252 -47.35 18.11 -1.93
C THR A 252 -48.68 18.28 -2.65
N ASP A 253 -49.44 19.28 -2.26
CA ASP A 253 -50.68 19.72 -2.91
C ASP A 253 -50.61 21.24 -3.11
N ARG A 254 -51.59 21.81 -3.79
CA ARG A 254 -51.75 23.26 -3.86
C ARG A 254 -51.93 23.86 -2.45
N VAL A 255 -51.34 25.02 -2.19
CA VAL A 255 -51.45 25.65 -0.86
C VAL A 255 -52.90 26.08 -0.59
N GLY A 256 -53.45 25.67 0.55
CA GLY A 256 -54.76 26.10 1.03
C GLY A 256 -55.91 25.12 0.77
N ALA A 257 -56.92 25.54 0.01
CA ALA A 257 -58.16 24.76 -0.22
C ALA A 257 -58.41 24.41 -1.69
N ASP A 258 -57.57 24.96 -2.57
CA ASP A 258 -57.43 24.54 -3.94
C ASP A 258 -56.48 23.33 -3.89
N GLY A 259 -56.78 22.21 -4.57
CA GLY A 259 -56.04 20.95 -4.41
C GLY A 259 -56.90 19.69 -4.33
N TYR A 260 -56.26 18.56 -4.06
CA TYR A 260 -56.91 17.27 -3.80
C TYR A 260 -57.51 17.19 -2.39
N ASP A 261 -56.76 17.65 -1.38
CA ASP A 261 -57.12 17.58 0.03
C ASP A 261 -57.24 19.00 0.65
N LEU A 262 -57.79 19.08 1.87
CA LEU A 262 -57.86 20.36 2.61
C LEU A 262 -56.51 20.61 3.30
N GLY A 263 -55.58 21.29 2.61
CA GLY A 263 -54.27 21.69 3.12
C GLY A 263 -53.22 21.65 2.03
N ASP A 264 -51.96 21.82 2.42
CA ASP A 264 -50.83 21.94 1.47
C ASP A 264 -50.29 20.56 1.04
N PHE A 265 -50.85 19.46 1.54
CA PHE A 265 -50.39 18.10 1.24
C PHE A 265 -51.57 17.18 0.99
N THR A 266 -51.38 16.21 0.10
CA THR A 266 -52.36 15.18 -0.21
C THR A 266 -51.85 13.81 0.18
N SER A 267 -52.75 12.96 0.63
CA SER A 267 -52.49 11.53 0.90
C SER A 267 -53.20 10.61 -0.08
N THR A 268 -53.93 11.18 -1.03
CA THR A 268 -54.85 10.46 -1.92
C THR A 268 -54.38 10.38 -3.36
N PHE A 269 -53.25 11.02 -3.70
CA PHE A 269 -52.67 10.99 -5.03
C PHE A 269 -52.32 9.55 -5.46
N ASN A 270 -52.56 9.22 -6.73
CA ASN A 270 -52.39 7.86 -7.27
C ASN A 270 -52.32 7.88 -8.80
N GLY A 271 -52.40 6.71 -9.44
CA GLY A 271 -52.31 6.55 -10.88
C GLY A 271 -50.90 6.20 -11.36
N THR A 272 -50.75 5.91 -12.65
CA THR A 272 -49.42 5.92 -13.30
C THR A 272 -48.73 7.29 -13.20
N SER A 273 -49.51 8.33 -12.91
CA SER A 273 -49.04 9.69 -12.65
C SER A 273 -48.33 9.86 -11.30
N SER A 274 -48.45 8.92 -10.36
CA SER A 274 -47.56 8.85 -9.19
C SER A 274 -46.36 7.93 -9.39
N ALA A 275 -46.48 6.94 -10.29
CA ALA A 275 -45.40 6.00 -10.59
C ALA A 275 -44.27 6.65 -11.42
N ALA A 276 -44.62 7.37 -12.49
CA ALA A 276 -43.65 8.07 -13.34
C ALA A 276 -42.73 9.04 -12.56
N PRO A 277 -43.22 9.92 -11.67
CA PRO A 277 -42.34 10.80 -10.90
C PRO A 277 -41.43 10.08 -9.92
N MET A 278 -41.83 8.92 -9.39
CA MET A 278 -40.93 8.10 -8.57
C MET A 278 -39.75 7.59 -9.40
N VAL A 279 -40.02 7.09 -10.61
CA VAL A 279 -38.98 6.64 -11.54
C VAL A 279 -38.10 7.81 -11.99
N THR A 280 -38.67 8.99 -12.24
CA THR A 280 -37.89 10.22 -12.49
C THR A 280 -36.92 10.51 -11.36
N GLY A 281 -37.38 10.43 -10.11
CA GLY A 281 -36.52 10.61 -8.95
C GLY A 281 -35.38 9.59 -8.89
N VAL A 282 -35.64 8.31 -9.17
CA VAL A 282 -34.57 7.31 -9.23
C VAL A 282 -33.56 7.60 -10.34
N VAL A 283 -34.01 8.03 -11.53
CA VAL A 283 -33.11 8.46 -12.60
C VAL A 283 -32.26 9.67 -12.19
N ASN A 284 -32.83 10.61 -11.44
CA ASN A 284 -32.06 11.73 -10.88
C ASN A 284 -30.97 11.25 -9.92
N LEU A 285 -31.27 10.26 -9.06
CA LEU A 285 -30.27 9.66 -8.18
C LEU A 285 -29.14 8.96 -8.98
N MET A 286 -29.49 8.28 -10.09
CA MET A 286 -28.51 7.68 -10.99
C MET A 286 -27.61 8.73 -11.65
N TYR A 287 -28.15 9.88 -12.05
CA TYR A 287 -27.35 10.97 -12.64
C TYR A 287 -26.50 11.74 -11.61
N ASP A 288 -26.93 11.84 -10.36
CA ASP A 288 -26.09 12.35 -9.26
C ASP A 288 -24.91 11.38 -8.99
N ALA A 289 -25.17 10.07 -9.08
CA ALA A 289 -24.14 9.04 -9.00
C ALA A 289 -23.17 9.09 -10.17
N ASN A 290 -23.69 9.22 -11.40
CA ASN A 290 -22.88 9.27 -12.59
C ASN A 290 -23.53 10.12 -13.69
N GLY A 291 -23.14 11.39 -13.74
CA GLY A 291 -23.60 12.32 -14.77
C GLY A 291 -23.13 11.97 -16.19
N GLY A 292 -22.19 11.03 -16.35
CA GLY A 292 -21.67 10.59 -17.65
C GLY A 292 -22.55 9.57 -18.38
N LEU A 293 -23.59 9.04 -17.73
CA LEU A 293 -24.50 8.07 -18.34
C LEU A 293 -25.26 8.67 -19.53
N GLY A 294 -25.35 7.90 -20.62
CA GLY A 294 -26.23 8.19 -21.73
C GLY A 294 -27.66 7.69 -21.48
N TRP A 295 -28.63 8.22 -22.22
CA TRP A 295 -30.05 7.89 -22.01
C TRP A 295 -30.36 6.38 -22.15
N ARG A 296 -29.62 5.65 -23.00
CA ARG A 296 -29.76 4.19 -23.17
C ARG A 296 -29.13 3.40 -22.04
N ASP A 297 -28.07 3.93 -21.41
CA ASP A 297 -27.48 3.33 -20.21
C ASP A 297 -28.53 3.33 -19.08
N VAL A 298 -29.20 4.47 -18.88
CA VAL A 298 -30.25 4.62 -17.86
C VAL A 298 -31.36 3.60 -18.05
N GLN A 299 -31.86 3.43 -19.29
CA GLN A 299 -32.90 2.44 -19.57
C GLN A 299 -32.44 1.00 -19.27
N THR A 300 -31.18 0.68 -19.61
CA THR A 300 -30.63 -0.65 -19.38
C THR A 300 -30.43 -0.93 -17.90
N ILE A 301 -29.90 0.03 -17.15
CA ILE A 301 -29.75 -0.08 -15.69
C ILE A 301 -31.11 -0.28 -15.04
N LEU A 302 -32.11 0.56 -15.36
CA LEU A 302 -33.47 0.43 -14.82
C LEU A 302 -34.07 -0.95 -15.06
N ALA A 303 -33.87 -1.51 -16.25
CA ALA A 303 -34.35 -2.85 -16.59
C ALA A 303 -33.60 -3.95 -15.81
N MET A 304 -32.27 -3.85 -15.69
CA MET A 304 -31.44 -4.84 -15.01
C MET A 304 -31.54 -4.78 -13.48
N SER A 305 -31.93 -3.64 -12.91
CA SER A 305 -32.07 -3.46 -11.47
C SER A 305 -33.52 -3.54 -10.99
N ALA A 306 -34.49 -3.71 -11.88
CA ALA A 306 -35.90 -3.82 -11.51
C ALA A 306 -36.13 -5.14 -10.77
N ARG A 307 -36.90 -5.09 -9.68
CA ARG A 307 -37.29 -6.27 -8.91
C ARG A 307 -38.53 -6.92 -9.50
N HIS A 308 -38.51 -8.24 -9.54
CA HIS A 308 -39.69 -9.03 -9.86
C HIS A 308 -40.77 -8.85 -8.78
N VAL A 309 -42.02 -8.57 -9.20
CA VAL A 309 -43.18 -8.40 -8.32
C VAL A 309 -44.44 -9.00 -8.96
N GLY A 310 -45.49 -9.21 -8.17
CA GLY A 310 -46.75 -9.81 -8.65
C GLY A 310 -46.70 -11.33 -8.64
N SER A 311 -47.30 -11.96 -9.64
CA SER A 311 -47.26 -13.42 -9.80
C SER A 311 -45.86 -13.93 -10.10
N ALA A 312 -45.49 -15.12 -9.60
CA ALA A 312 -44.16 -15.69 -9.85
C ALA A 312 -43.89 -15.94 -11.35
N VAL A 313 -42.65 -15.76 -11.79
CA VAL A 313 -42.23 -16.07 -13.17
C VAL A 313 -42.57 -17.51 -13.56
N GLY A 314 -43.21 -17.68 -14.73
CA GLY A 314 -43.66 -18.99 -15.21
C GLY A 314 -44.89 -19.57 -14.49
N ALA A 315 -45.44 -18.89 -13.48
CA ALA A 315 -46.78 -19.15 -12.98
C ALA A 315 -47.82 -18.41 -13.86
N GLY A 316 -49.09 -18.82 -13.77
CA GLY A 316 -50.16 -18.08 -14.42
C GLY A 316 -50.47 -16.80 -13.64
N HIS A 317 -50.77 -15.73 -14.37
CA HIS A 317 -51.13 -14.43 -13.82
C HIS A 317 -52.42 -14.47 -12.97
N ALA A 318 -52.52 -13.53 -12.03
CA ALA A 318 -53.64 -13.34 -11.13
C ALA A 318 -54.24 -11.93 -11.32
N ALA A 319 -55.57 -11.85 -11.37
CA ALA A 319 -56.25 -10.56 -11.54
C ALA A 319 -55.77 -9.54 -10.48
N PRO A 320 -55.42 -8.30 -10.87
CA PRO A 320 -55.77 -7.67 -12.14
C PRO A 320 -54.76 -7.85 -13.30
N GLU A 321 -53.69 -8.63 -13.14
CA GLU A 321 -52.74 -8.94 -14.22
C GLU A 321 -53.47 -9.55 -15.45
N GLN A 322 -52.89 -9.32 -16.63
CA GLN A 322 -53.36 -9.83 -17.92
C GLN A 322 -52.27 -10.61 -18.68
N PHE A 323 -51.00 -10.40 -18.33
CA PHE A 323 -49.86 -11.07 -18.96
C PHE A 323 -49.05 -11.83 -17.93
N ASP A 324 -48.69 -13.07 -18.29
CA ASP A 324 -47.78 -13.88 -17.48
C ASP A 324 -46.37 -13.28 -17.49
N TRP A 325 -45.65 -13.45 -16.40
CA TRP A 325 -44.22 -13.21 -16.35
C TRP A 325 -43.45 -14.29 -17.11
N GLY A 326 -42.51 -13.88 -17.95
CA GLY A 326 -41.58 -14.76 -18.64
C GLY A 326 -40.15 -14.26 -18.58
N PHE A 327 -39.21 -15.12 -18.94
CA PHE A 327 -37.82 -14.72 -19.18
C PHE A 327 -37.60 -14.51 -20.67
N ASN A 328 -36.90 -13.43 -21.01
CA ASN A 328 -36.34 -13.24 -22.33
C ASN A 328 -35.05 -14.09 -22.50
N ALA A 329 -34.36 -13.97 -23.63
CA ALA A 329 -33.16 -14.75 -23.93
C ALA A 329 -31.84 -13.99 -23.66
N ALA A 330 -31.85 -12.97 -22.80
CA ALA A 330 -30.62 -12.28 -22.42
C ALA A 330 -29.60 -13.26 -21.80
N SER A 331 -28.32 -13.00 -22.01
CA SER A 331 -27.24 -13.87 -21.51
C SER A 331 -26.38 -13.23 -20.42
N THR A 332 -26.62 -11.95 -20.12
CA THR A 332 -25.72 -11.12 -19.32
C THR A 332 -26.32 -10.67 -17.99
N TRP A 333 -27.49 -11.16 -17.58
CA TRP A 333 -28.14 -10.78 -16.33
C TRP A 333 -28.37 -11.99 -15.44
N ASN A 334 -27.82 -12.03 -14.23
CA ASN A 334 -28.00 -13.15 -13.29
C ASN A 334 -27.75 -14.54 -13.92
N GLY A 335 -26.79 -14.63 -14.85
CA GLY A 335 -26.47 -15.84 -15.61
C GLY A 335 -27.48 -16.22 -16.71
N GLY A 336 -28.50 -15.43 -17.02
CA GLY A 336 -29.53 -15.76 -18.01
C GLY A 336 -30.55 -14.67 -18.31
N GLY A 337 -31.75 -15.10 -18.71
CA GLY A 337 -32.81 -14.22 -19.23
C GLY A 337 -33.31 -13.20 -18.21
N MET A 338 -33.67 -12.00 -18.67
CA MET A 338 -34.33 -10.99 -17.83
C MET A 338 -35.83 -11.27 -17.76
N HIS A 339 -36.43 -11.11 -16.57
CA HIS A 339 -37.88 -11.25 -16.44
C HIS A 339 -38.61 -10.04 -17.06
N PHE A 340 -39.68 -10.30 -17.80
CA PHE A 340 -40.47 -9.26 -18.46
C PHE A 340 -41.97 -9.62 -18.47
N SER A 341 -42.82 -8.61 -18.36
CA SER A 341 -44.27 -8.68 -18.54
C SER A 341 -44.80 -7.38 -19.13
N ASN A 342 -45.78 -7.46 -20.04
CA ASN A 342 -46.47 -6.28 -20.57
C ASN A 342 -47.25 -5.48 -19.49
N ASP A 343 -47.45 -6.05 -18.31
CA ASP A 343 -48.08 -5.36 -17.18
C ASP A 343 -47.11 -4.54 -16.34
N TYR A 344 -45.84 -4.94 -16.33
CA TYR A 344 -44.85 -4.46 -15.37
C TYR A 344 -43.58 -3.89 -16.03
N GLY A 345 -43.40 -4.12 -17.34
CA GLY A 345 -42.10 -4.05 -17.99
C GLY A 345 -41.16 -5.08 -17.40
N TYR A 346 -39.95 -4.64 -17.03
CA TYR A 346 -38.99 -5.45 -16.32
C TYR A 346 -39.27 -5.56 -14.81
N GLY A 347 -40.21 -4.79 -14.25
CA GLY A 347 -40.58 -4.91 -12.83
C GLY A 347 -40.58 -3.59 -12.08
N LEU A 348 -40.67 -3.67 -10.75
CA LEU A 348 -40.67 -2.52 -9.86
C LEU A 348 -39.26 -1.96 -9.72
N VAL A 349 -39.07 -0.66 -9.96
CA VAL A 349 -37.78 0.00 -9.78
C VAL A 349 -37.25 -0.18 -8.35
N ASP A 350 -35.96 -0.50 -8.24
CA ASP A 350 -35.18 -0.49 -7.01
C ASP A 350 -34.11 0.60 -7.10
N ALA A 351 -34.25 1.64 -6.27
CA ALA A 351 -33.37 2.80 -6.30
C ALA A 351 -31.94 2.44 -5.90
N LEU A 352 -31.75 1.59 -4.89
CA LEU A 352 -30.43 1.19 -4.44
C LEU A 352 -29.70 0.42 -5.54
N ALA A 353 -30.30 -0.63 -6.07
CA ALA A 353 -29.67 -1.43 -7.12
C ALA A 353 -29.38 -0.60 -8.39
N ALA A 354 -30.30 0.30 -8.78
CA ALA A 354 -30.11 1.18 -9.92
C ALA A 354 -28.92 2.15 -9.71
N VAL A 355 -28.82 2.77 -8.53
CA VAL A 355 -27.73 3.69 -8.22
C VAL A 355 -26.39 2.96 -8.13
N ARG A 356 -26.33 1.77 -7.53
CA ARG A 356 -25.09 0.99 -7.45
C ARG A 356 -24.56 0.58 -8.83
N LEU A 357 -25.44 0.19 -9.74
CA LEU A 357 -25.04 -0.05 -11.13
C LEU A 357 -24.61 1.25 -11.84
N ALA A 358 -25.29 2.37 -11.58
CA ALA A 358 -24.95 3.68 -12.15
C ALA A 358 -23.54 4.16 -11.74
N GLU A 359 -23.16 3.98 -10.47
CA GLU A 359 -21.83 4.30 -9.93
C GLU A 359 -20.72 3.67 -10.79
N THR A 360 -20.89 2.40 -11.15
CA THR A 360 -19.85 1.55 -11.72
C THR A 360 -19.92 1.40 -13.24
N TRP A 361 -20.99 1.90 -13.87
CA TRP A 361 -21.36 1.61 -15.25
C TRP A 361 -20.29 1.95 -16.31
N LEU A 362 -19.40 2.91 -16.01
CA LEU A 362 -18.40 3.42 -16.96
C LEU A 362 -16.94 3.14 -16.54
N PHE A 363 -16.71 2.41 -15.45
CA PHE A 363 -15.36 2.20 -14.89
C PHE A 363 -14.41 1.51 -15.85
N THR A 364 -14.86 0.43 -16.52
CA THR A 364 -14.01 -0.41 -17.36
C THR A 364 -13.87 0.09 -18.80
N GLY A 365 -13.87 1.42 -18.99
CA GLY A 365 -13.67 2.06 -20.28
C GLY A 365 -14.84 1.94 -21.28
N THR A 366 -16.01 1.47 -20.83
CA THR A 366 -17.22 1.42 -21.65
C THR A 366 -17.70 2.84 -21.96
N ALA A 367 -17.91 3.15 -23.24
CA ALA A 367 -18.47 4.43 -23.64
C ALA A 367 -19.97 4.50 -23.29
N ALA A 368 -20.43 5.67 -22.87
CA ALA A 368 -21.85 5.92 -22.63
C ALA A 368 -22.71 5.56 -23.87
N ALA A 369 -23.81 4.85 -23.66
CA ALA A 369 -24.75 4.47 -24.71
C ALA A 369 -25.69 5.65 -25.03
N THR A 370 -25.50 6.24 -26.21
CA THR A 370 -26.23 7.42 -26.69
C THR A 370 -26.89 7.12 -28.05
N SER A 371 -27.60 8.10 -28.63
CA SER A 371 -28.09 7.96 -30.01
C SER A 371 -26.94 7.87 -31.03
N THR A 372 -25.78 8.44 -30.73
CA THR A 372 -24.65 8.52 -31.68
C THR A 372 -23.99 7.16 -31.94
N ASN A 373 -23.97 6.29 -30.93
CA ASN A 373 -23.37 4.94 -31.02
C ASN A 373 -24.43 3.84 -31.02
N GLN A 374 -25.70 4.16 -31.29
CA GLN A 374 -26.76 3.19 -31.47
C GLN A 374 -26.60 2.47 -32.82
N PHE A 375 -26.67 1.15 -32.79
CA PHE A 375 -26.73 0.31 -33.97
C PHE A 375 -28.17 -0.06 -34.30
N SER A 376 -28.52 -0.15 -35.58
CA SER A 376 -29.84 -0.55 -36.04
C SER A 376 -29.77 -1.59 -37.16
N ASN A 377 -30.63 -2.60 -37.05
CA ASN A 377 -30.81 -3.64 -38.07
C ASN A 377 -32.22 -3.59 -38.63
N TYR A 378 -32.40 -4.07 -39.87
CA TYR A 378 -33.68 -4.08 -40.57
C TYR A 378 -33.94 -5.48 -41.13
N VAL A 379 -35.13 -6.02 -40.86
CA VAL A 379 -35.60 -7.29 -41.41
C VAL A 379 -36.96 -7.07 -42.05
N ASP A 380 -37.00 -7.10 -43.38
CA ASP A 380 -38.24 -7.06 -44.14
C ASP A 380 -38.77 -8.50 -44.30
N VAL A 381 -39.93 -8.75 -43.70
CA VAL A 381 -40.53 -10.10 -43.63
C VAL A 381 -41.72 -10.27 -44.57
N LEU A 382 -42.19 -9.19 -45.21
CA LEU A 382 -43.33 -9.23 -46.10
C LEU A 382 -43.25 -8.15 -47.19
N ASN A 383 -43.12 -8.58 -48.44
CA ASN A 383 -43.13 -7.69 -49.61
C ASN A 383 -44.35 -7.89 -50.52
N VAL A 384 -45.32 -8.70 -50.11
CA VAL A 384 -46.48 -9.08 -50.92
C VAL A 384 -47.74 -9.02 -50.08
N ALA A 385 -48.73 -8.26 -50.55
CA ALA A 385 -50.02 -8.15 -49.87
C ALA A 385 -50.68 -9.51 -49.62
N THR A 386 -51.03 -9.76 -48.36
CA THR A 386 -51.55 -11.02 -47.84
C THR A 386 -52.81 -10.73 -47.03
N ILE A 387 -53.89 -11.45 -47.35
CA ILE A 387 -55.13 -11.43 -46.57
C ILE A 387 -54.96 -12.40 -45.42
N ILE A 388 -55.21 -11.95 -44.20
CA ILE A 388 -55.17 -12.79 -43.00
C ILE A 388 -56.46 -13.62 -42.94
N PRO A 389 -56.41 -14.93 -42.63
CA PRO A 389 -57.62 -15.73 -42.51
C PRO A 389 -58.50 -15.26 -41.35
N ASP A 390 -59.72 -14.83 -41.67
CA ASP A 390 -60.79 -14.40 -40.76
C ASP A 390 -61.09 -15.43 -39.65
N GLY A 391 -61.14 -14.99 -38.39
CA GLY A 391 -61.42 -15.82 -37.21
C GLY A 391 -60.40 -16.95 -36.94
N ASN A 392 -59.15 -16.75 -37.34
CA ASN A 392 -58.06 -17.71 -37.15
C ASN A 392 -57.17 -17.36 -35.95
N LEU A 393 -57.53 -17.90 -34.78
CA LEU A 393 -56.77 -17.77 -33.53
C LEU A 393 -55.31 -18.26 -33.59
N THR A 394 -54.93 -19.04 -34.62
CA THR A 394 -53.53 -19.47 -34.78
C THR A 394 -52.65 -18.43 -35.47
N GLY A 395 -53.25 -17.47 -36.17
CA GLY A 395 -52.57 -16.40 -36.91
C GLY A 395 -51.87 -16.85 -38.19
N THR A 396 -51.21 -15.87 -38.84
CA THR A 396 -50.33 -16.03 -40.00
C THR A 396 -48.94 -15.54 -39.67
N ASN A 397 -47.92 -16.36 -39.94
CA ASN A 397 -46.52 -16.05 -39.64
C ASN A 397 -45.79 -15.45 -40.85
N PHE A 398 -45.03 -14.39 -40.61
CA PHE A 398 -44.11 -13.76 -41.55
C PHE A 398 -42.71 -13.79 -40.93
N THR A 399 -41.77 -14.46 -41.59
CA THR A 399 -40.43 -14.71 -41.05
C THR A 399 -39.37 -14.12 -41.96
N GLY A 400 -38.38 -13.45 -41.37
CA GLY A 400 -37.17 -13.02 -42.04
C GLY A 400 -35.95 -13.21 -41.15
N GLU A 401 -34.77 -13.13 -41.76
CA GLU A 401 -33.50 -13.43 -41.11
C GLU A 401 -32.69 -12.13 -40.90
N ALA A 402 -32.30 -11.87 -39.66
CA ALA A 402 -31.30 -10.86 -39.30
C ALA A 402 -29.90 -11.49 -39.30
N PHE A 403 -28.92 -10.81 -39.90
CA PHE A 403 -27.55 -11.33 -40.02
C PHE A 403 -26.56 -10.74 -39.01
N PHE A 404 -26.90 -9.63 -38.38
CA PHE A 404 -26.02 -8.95 -37.44
C PHE A 404 -26.33 -9.40 -36.01
N ASN A 405 -25.28 -9.67 -35.24
CA ASN A 405 -25.36 -10.32 -33.94
C ASN A 405 -25.15 -9.31 -32.79
N ASP A 406 -25.91 -8.22 -32.80
CA ASP A 406 -25.82 -7.17 -31.80
C ASP A 406 -26.75 -7.45 -30.62
N TYR A 407 -26.46 -6.83 -29.47
CA TYR A 407 -27.41 -6.83 -28.36
C TYR A 407 -28.59 -5.94 -28.71
N VAL A 408 -29.78 -6.47 -28.50
CA VAL A 408 -31.03 -5.76 -28.63
C VAL A 408 -31.29 -4.97 -27.35
N GLU A 409 -31.78 -3.75 -27.48
CA GLU A 409 -32.28 -2.94 -26.37
C GLU A 409 -33.77 -2.64 -26.54
N ARG A 410 -34.19 -2.38 -27.78
CA ARG A 410 -35.58 -2.12 -28.18
C ARG A 410 -35.80 -2.60 -29.60
N VAL A 411 -37.04 -2.98 -29.91
CA VAL A 411 -37.42 -3.44 -31.26
C VAL A 411 -38.67 -2.71 -31.70
N THR A 412 -38.71 -2.33 -32.99
CA THR A 412 -39.91 -1.81 -33.62
C THR A 412 -40.36 -2.70 -34.77
N VAL A 413 -41.68 -2.80 -34.97
CA VAL A 413 -42.31 -3.50 -36.09
C VAL A 413 -43.19 -2.51 -36.82
N GLN A 414 -42.71 -2.06 -37.96
CA GLN A 414 -43.47 -1.21 -38.85
C GLN A 414 -44.33 -2.10 -39.76
N MET A 415 -45.65 -1.95 -39.69
CA MET A 415 -46.59 -2.75 -40.48
C MET A 415 -47.54 -1.84 -41.26
N THR A 416 -47.68 -2.09 -42.56
CA THR A 416 -48.70 -1.44 -43.40
C THR A 416 -49.87 -2.39 -43.62
N PHE A 417 -51.04 -2.06 -43.07
CA PHE A 417 -52.21 -2.93 -43.10
C PHE A 417 -53.52 -2.15 -43.17
N SER A 418 -54.59 -2.88 -43.52
CA SER A 418 -55.95 -2.38 -43.43
C SER A 418 -56.86 -3.43 -42.78
N THR A 419 -57.67 -2.99 -41.83
CA THR A 419 -58.72 -3.78 -41.17
C THR A 419 -60.01 -2.97 -41.05
N THR A 420 -61.16 -3.65 -41.02
CA THR A 420 -62.48 -3.06 -40.72
C THR A 420 -62.87 -3.16 -39.25
N PHE A 421 -62.02 -3.78 -38.43
CA PHE A 421 -62.20 -3.88 -36.99
C PHE A 421 -60.82 -4.06 -36.35
N MET A 422 -60.39 -3.13 -35.49
CA MET A 422 -59.09 -3.24 -34.80
C MET A 422 -59.18 -4.16 -33.57
N GLY A 423 -60.35 -4.25 -32.94
CA GLY A 423 -60.58 -5.09 -31.75
C GLY A 423 -60.71 -6.58 -32.01
N ASP A 424 -60.11 -7.08 -33.09
CA ASP A 424 -59.87 -8.51 -33.31
C ASP A 424 -58.42 -8.79 -33.76
N VAL A 425 -57.58 -7.74 -33.81
CA VAL A 425 -56.20 -7.80 -34.29
C VAL A 425 -55.27 -8.03 -33.10
N GLU A 426 -54.54 -9.14 -33.14
CA GLU A 426 -53.40 -9.36 -32.25
C GLU A 426 -52.12 -9.51 -33.07
N ILE A 427 -51.03 -8.92 -32.57
CA ILE A 427 -49.72 -9.01 -33.23
C ILE A 427 -48.71 -9.49 -32.22
N TYR A 428 -47.94 -10.51 -32.61
CA TYR A 428 -46.86 -11.06 -31.81
C TYR A 428 -45.55 -10.98 -32.58
N LEU A 429 -44.47 -10.70 -31.86
CA LEU A 429 -43.12 -10.79 -32.35
C LEU A 429 -42.40 -11.92 -31.62
N THR A 430 -41.75 -12.80 -32.37
CA THR A 430 -40.89 -13.86 -31.84
C THR A 430 -39.45 -13.60 -32.26
N SER A 431 -38.55 -13.54 -31.28
CA SER A 431 -37.12 -13.39 -31.51
C SER A 431 -36.46 -14.71 -31.98
N PRO A 432 -35.23 -14.67 -32.53
CA PRO A 432 -34.51 -15.86 -32.97
C PRO A 432 -34.35 -16.92 -31.89
N ASP A 433 -34.24 -16.49 -30.62
CA ASP A 433 -34.06 -17.36 -29.47
C ASP A 433 -35.39 -17.86 -28.87
N GLY A 434 -36.52 -17.43 -29.45
CA GLY A 434 -37.85 -17.96 -29.14
C GLY A 434 -38.65 -17.16 -28.10
N THR A 435 -38.13 -16.03 -27.63
CA THR A 435 -38.89 -15.09 -26.79
C THR A 435 -40.08 -14.54 -27.59
N VAL A 436 -41.25 -14.46 -26.97
CA VAL A 436 -42.47 -13.95 -27.61
C VAL A 436 -42.94 -12.70 -26.89
N SER A 437 -43.12 -11.61 -27.63
CA SER A 437 -43.74 -10.38 -27.17
C SER A 437 -45.06 -10.18 -27.89
N GLN A 438 -46.16 -9.99 -27.16
CA GLN A 438 -47.43 -9.54 -27.73
C GLN A 438 -47.34 -8.02 -27.90
N LEU A 439 -47.21 -7.56 -29.14
CA LEU A 439 -47.03 -6.15 -29.46
C LEU A 439 -48.31 -5.35 -29.28
N ILE A 440 -49.44 -5.96 -29.63
CA ILE A 440 -50.76 -5.40 -29.38
C ILE A 440 -51.71 -6.54 -29.01
N ALA A 441 -52.46 -6.35 -27.92
CA ALA A 441 -53.60 -7.20 -27.57
C ALA A 441 -54.88 -6.69 -28.22
N ASP A 442 -55.93 -7.52 -28.22
CA ASP A 442 -57.29 -7.12 -28.59
C ASP A 442 -57.65 -5.77 -27.93
N GLN A 443 -57.72 -4.72 -28.76
CA GLN A 443 -58.07 -3.37 -28.35
C GLN A 443 -59.59 -3.23 -28.27
N ALA A 444 -60.12 -2.66 -27.19
CA ALA A 444 -61.56 -2.41 -27.16
C ALA A 444 -61.98 -1.38 -28.21
N GLY A 445 -62.66 -1.82 -29.29
CA GLY A 445 -63.29 -0.89 -30.23
C GLY A 445 -63.37 -1.41 -31.67
N GLY A 446 -64.40 -0.95 -32.40
CA GLY A 446 -64.64 -1.33 -33.80
C GLY A 446 -64.17 -0.29 -34.81
N LEU A 447 -62.92 0.14 -34.68
CA LEU A 447 -62.33 1.16 -35.54
C LEU A 447 -61.71 0.54 -36.79
N ASP A 448 -62.01 1.12 -37.95
CA ASP A 448 -61.32 0.82 -39.21
C ASP A 448 -59.91 1.42 -39.17
N PHE A 449 -58.92 0.69 -39.67
CA PHE A 449 -57.58 1.23 -39.91
C PHE A 449 -57.13 0.97 -41.35
N ASN A 450 -56.40 1.93 -41.92
CA ASN A 450 -55.76 1.79 -43.22
C ASN A 450 -54.54 2.71 -43.28
N GLY A 451 -53.37 2.15 -43.02
CA GLY A 451 -52.16 2.94 -42.91
C GLY A 451 -50.93 2.12 -42.56
N THR A 452 -49.88 2.83 -42.16
CA THR A 452 -48.66 2.25 -41.60
C THR A 452 -48.60 2.59 -40.13
N TRP A 453 -48.33 1.60 -39.30
CA TRP A 453 -48.15 1.77 -37.86
C TRP A 453 -46.81 1.19 -37.42
N THR A 454 -46.20 1.79 -36.40
CA THR A 454 -44.97 1.28 -35.79
C THR A 454 -45.30 0.79 -34.39
N PHE A 455 -45.30 -0.52 -34.20
CA PHE A 455 -45.39 -1.13 -32.88
C PHE A 455 -44.01 -1.19 -32.26
N GLU A 456 -43.88 -0.96 -30.96
CA GLU A 456 -42.60 -1.00 -30.26
C GLU A 456 -42.63 -1.95 -29.08
N THR A 457 -41.46 -2.50 -28.73
CA THR A 457 -41.33 -3.38 -27.57
C THR A 457 -39.97 -3.32 -26.91
N GLN A 458 -39.99 -3.42 -25.58
CA GLN A 458 -38.82 -3.48 -24.70
C GLN A 458 -38.40 -4.91 -24.35
N ALA A 459 -39.20 -5.93 -24.70
CA ALA A 459 -39.10 -7.29 -24.15
C ALA A 459 -37.76 -8.03 -24.42
N PHE A 460 -37.05 -7.64 -25.48
CA PHE A 460 -35.89 -8.37 -26.00
C PHE A 460 -34.55 -7.77 -25.54
N ARG A 461 -34.53 -6.92 -24.50
CA ARG A 461 -33.30 -6.28 -24.04
C ARG A 461 -32.28 -7.32 -23.59
N GLY A 462 -31.05 -7.20 -24.08
CA GLY A 462 -29.96 -8.14 -23.80
C GLY A 462 -29.95 -9.39 -24.69
N GLU A 463 -30.94 -9.60 -25.56
CA GLU A 463 -30.92 -10.71 -26.53
C GLU A 463 -29.99 -10.43 -27.70
N ARG A 464 -29.60 -11.48 -28.42
CA ARG A 464 -28.85 -11.37 -29.67
C ARG A 464 -29.80 -11.22 -30.85
N ALA A 465 -29.52 -10.25 -31.72
CA ALA A 465 -30.41 -9.94 -32.85
C ALA A 465 -30.36 -10.95 -34.00
N ALA A 466 -29.32 -11.78 -34.12
CA ALA A 466 -29.10 -12.63 -35.30
C ALA A 466 -30.02 -13.85 -35.35
N GLY A 467 -30.56 -14.13 -36.54
CA GLY A 467 -31.40 -15.30 -36.83
C GLY A 467 -32.82 -14.93 -37.25
N ASN A 468 -33.73 -15.89 -37.12
CA ASN A 468 -35.09 -15.76 -37.66
C ASN A 468 -36.01 -14.99 -36.72
N TRP A 469 -36.44 -13.80 -37.15
CA TRP A 469 -37.52 -13.07 -36.51
C TRP A 469 -38.85 -13.41 -37.17
N THR A 470 -39.89 -13.62 -36.37
CA THR A 470 -41.23 -13.96 -36.86
C THR A 470 -42.27 -13.00 -36.32
N VAL A 471 -43.00 -12.33 -37.22
CA VAL A 471 -44.23 -11.59 -36.88
C VAL A 471 -45.42 -12.49 -37.13
N ARG A 472 -46.25 -12.70 -36.10
CA ARG A 472 -47.50 -13.45 -36.19
C ARG A 472 -48.66 -12.49 -36.07
N VAL A 473 -49.47 -12.42 -37.12
CA VAL A 473 -50.66 -11.57 -37.18
C VAL A 473 -51.91 -12.44 -37.03
N VAL A 474 -52.74 -12.14 -36.06
CA VAL A 474 -53.99 -12.84 -35.73
C VAL A 474 -55.18 -11.94 -36.05
N ASP A 475 -56.20 -12.56 -36.61
CA ASP A 475 -57.54 -12.02 -36.82
C ASP A 475 -58.45 -12.98 -36.03
N ASP A 476 -58.89 -12.56 -34.85
CA ASP A 476 -59.37 -13.45 -33.79
C ASP A 476 -60.89 -13.69 -33.80
N ALA A 477 -61.64 -12.81 -34.47
CA ALA A 477 -63.08 -12.82 -34.60
C ALA A 477 -63.49 -12.95 -36.07
N GLY A 478 -64.68 -13.52 -36.32
CA GLY A 478 -65.16 -13.71 -37.69
C GLY A 478 -66.06 -12.58 -38.16
N GLY A 479 -65.86 -12.05 -39.37
CA GLY A 479 -66.78 -11.10 -40.01
C GLY A 479 -66.13 -9.90 -40.68
N ASP A 480 -64.84 -9.69 -40.46
CA ASP A 480 -64.07 -8.52 -40.87
C ASP A 480 -62.92 -8.93 -41.82
N VAL A 481 -62.21 -7.95 -42.40
CA VAL A 481 -61.14 -8.24 -43.37
C VAL A 481 -59.85 -7.55 -42.96
N LEU A 482 -58.88 -8.33 -42.51
CA LEU A 482 -57.50 -7.87 -42.29
C LEU A 482 -56.60 -8.20 -43.50
N THR A 483 -56.00 -7.17 -44.10
CA THR A 483 -54.98 -7.30 -45.16
C THR A 483 -53.69 -6.62 -44.76
N VAL A 484 -52.57 -7.34 -44.80
CA VAL A 484 -51.22 -6.81 -44.51
C VAL A 484 -50.43 -6.72 -45.80
N SER A 485 -49.77 -5.59 -46.03
CA SER A 485 -49.08 -5.28 -47.28
C SER A 485 -47.57 -5.14 -47.16
N ASP A 486 -47.07 -4.76 -45.99
CA ASP A 486 -45.65 -4.63 -45.69
C ASP A 486 -45.41 -4.86 -44.19
N ILE A 487 -44.27 -5.47 -43.84
CA ILE A 487 -43.82 -5.66 -42.45
C ILE A 487 -42.29 -5.54 -42.40
N VAL A 488 -41.81 -4.55 -41.66
CA VAL A 488 -40.38 -4.30 -41.43
C VAL A 488 -40.09 -4.28 -39.93
N ILE A 489 -39.23 -5.18 -39.48
CA ILE A 489 -38.72 -5.24 -38.11
C ILE A 489 -37.43 -4.44 -38.03
N ARG A 490 -37.27 -3.65 -36.97
CA ARG A 490 -36.04 -2.92 -36.68
C ARG A 490 -35.58 -3.21 -35.26
N THR A 491 -34.36 -3.72 -35.10
CA THR A 491 -33.76 -3.86 -33.77
C THR A 491 -32.79 -2.71 -33.54
N PHE A 492 -32.78 -2.16 -32.33
CA PHE A 492 -31.82 -1.13 -31.93
C PHE A 492 -31.05 -1.62 -30.71
N GLY A 493 -29.76 -1.30 -30.65
CA GLY A 493 -28.94 -1.57 -29.48
C GLY A 493 -27.47 -1.31 -29.76
N MET A 494 -26.59 -2.21 -29.30
CA MET A 494 -25.15 -2.05 -29.48
C MET A 494 -24.46 -3.34 -29.89
N SER A 495 -23.49 -3.20 -30.79
CA SER A 495 -22.49 -4.22 -31.02
C SER A 495 -21.46 -4.13 -29.90
N SER A 496 -21.19 -5.21 -29.20
CA SER A 496 -20.06 -5.22 -28.26
C SER A 496 -19.41 -6.58 -28.24
N ALA A 497 -18.10 -6.53 -28.42
CA ALA A 497 -17.17 -7.58 -28.03
C ALA A 497 -16.87 -7.51 -26.52
N ASN A 498 -17.15 -6.37 -25.89
CA ASN A 498 -16.96 -6.15 -24.46
C ASN A 498 -18.30 -6.29 -23.75
N ASP A 499 -18.54 -7.47 -23.20
CA ASP A 499 -19.74 -7.83 -22.46
C ASP A 499 -19.66 -7.39 -20.99
N ARG A 500 -20.85 -7.12 -20.43
CA ARG A 500 -21.01 -6.86 -19.00
C ARG A 500 -22.00 -7.85 -18.42
N TYR A 501 -21.51 -8.72 -17.55
CA TYR A 501 -22.31 -9.72 -16.85
C TYR A 501 -22.75 -9.15 -15.50
N VAL A 502 -24.00 -8.70 -15.42
CA VAL A 502 -24.58 -8.05 -14.24
C VAL A 502 -25.22 -9.08 -13.32
N PHE A 503 -24.94 -8.96 -12.03
CA PHE A 503 -25.57 -9.75 -10.96
C PHE A 503 -26.27 -8.83 -9.96
N THR A 504 -27.43 -9.27 -9.47
CA THR A 504 -28.26 -8.59 -8.47
C THR A 504 -28.58 -9.53 -7.31
N ASN A 505 -29.22 -9.00 -6.26
CA ASN A 505 -29.75 -9.82 -5.14
C ASN A 505 -30.87 -10.80 -5.54
N GLU A 506 -31.23 -10.91 -6.82
CA GLU A 506 -32.17 -11.94 -7.34
C GLU A 506 -31.44 -13.11 -8.00
N TYR A 507 -30.10 -13.12 -8.04
CA TYR A 507 -29.36 -14.22 -8.64
C TYR A 507 -29.68 -15.56 -7.96
N SER A 508 -29.74 -15.58 -6.63
CA SER A 508 -30.07 -16.79 -5.86
C SER A 508 -31.48 -17.34 -6.11
N ASP A 509 -32.41 -16.50 -6.57
CA ASP A 509 -33.78 -16.93 -6.87
C ASP A 509 -33.86 -17.74 -8.18
N TYR A 510 -32.97 -17.47 -9.13
CA TYR A 510 -33.07 -18.00 -10.50
C TYR A 510 -31.90 -18.90 -10.92
N ALA A 511 -30.76 -18.86 -10.24
CA ALA A 511 -29.57 -19.62 -10.61
C ALA A 511 -29.85 -21.12 -10.85
N GLY A 512 -29.47 -21.63 -12.02
CA GLY A 512 -29.69 -23.02 -12.43
C GLY A 512 -31.13 -23.35 -12.85
N LEU A 513 -32.04 -22.38 -12.81
CA LEU A 513 -33.42 -22.47 -13.29
C LEU A 513 -33.58 -21.69 -14.60
N PHE A 514 -34.60 -22.01 -15.39
CA PHE A 514 -35.03 -21.23 -16.56
C PHE A 514 -33.94 -20.82 -17.58
N GLY A 515 -32.81 -21.52 -17.63
CA GLY A 515 -31.68 -21.20 -18.52
C GLY A 515 -30.59 -20.32 -17.91
N HIS A 516 -30.73 -19.90 -16.65
CA HIS A 516 -29.69 -19.18 -15.90
C HIS A 516 -28.52 -20.09 -15.59
N VAL A 517 -27.38 -19.84 -16.21
CA VAL A 517 -26.16 -20.62 -16.03
C VAL A 517 -25.38 -20.16 -14.79
N GLN A 518 -24.75 -21.12 -14.13
CA GLN A 518 -23.78 -20.89 -13.05
C GLN A 518 -22.33 -20.93 -13.56
N ALA A 519 -22.14 -21.26 -14.84
CA ALA A 519 -20.84 -21.26 -15.51
C ALA A 519 -20.91 -20.27 -16.67
N VAL A 520 -20.49 -19.03 -16.40
CA VAL A 520 -20.43 -17.96 -17.39
C VAL A 520 -19.13 -18.09 -18.15
N VAL A 521 -19.25 -18.21 -19.48
CA VAL A 521 -18.10 -18.34 -20.38
C VAL A 521 -18.30 -17.31 -21.48
N ASP A 522 -17.42 -16.31 -21.54
CA ASP A 522 -17.38 -15.49 -22.75
C ASP A 522 -16.74 -16.30 -23.89
N ALA A 523 -17.35 -16.18 -25.07
CA ALA A 523 -16.94 -16.86 -26.29
C ALA A 523 -16.70 -15.90 -27.46
N ASN A 524 -16.97 -14.60 -27.28
CA ASN A 524 -16.89 -13.63 -28.36
C ASN A 524 -15.58 -12.81 -28.33
N GLY A 525 -14.88 -12.85 -27.18
CA GLY A 525 -13.62 -12.20 -26.87
C GLY A 525 -13.76 -10.69 -26.78
N GLY A 526 -13.02 -10.03 -25.92
CA GLY A 526 -13.05 -8.59 -25.79
C GLY A 526 -12.38 -8.18 -24.49
N VAL A 527 -12.91 -7.16 -23.85
CA VAL A 527 -12.60 -6.82 -22.46
C VAL A 527 -13.92 -6.85 -21.70
N ASP A 528 -14.13 -7.92 -20.97
CA ASP A 528 -15.40 -8.25 -20.34
C ASP A 528 -15.36 -7.95 -18.84
N THR A 529 -16.54 -7.70 -18.27
CA THR A 529 -16.66 -7.32 -16.85
C THR A 529 -17.76 -8.10 -16.16
N VAL A 530 -17.45 -8.73 -15.03
CA VAL A 530 -18.45 -9.13 -14.03
C VAL A 530 -18.80 -7.92 -13.18
N ASN A 531 -20.08 -7.58 -13.06
CA ASN A 531 -20.55 -6.47 -12.23
C ASN A 531 -21.56 -6.96 -11.19
N ALA A 532 -21.13 -7.04 -9.94
CA ALA A 532 -21.95 -7.42 -8.79
C ALA A 532 -22.34 -6.20 -7.92
N ALA A 533 -22.26 -4.97 -8.43
CA ALA A 533 -22.53 -3.76 -7.65
C ALA A 533 -23.93 -3.73 -7.02
N ALA A 534 -24.91 -4.39 -7.63
CA ALA A 534 -26.27 -4.51 -7.10
C ALA A 534 -26.46 -5.68 -6.09
N VAL A 535 -25.37 -6.26 -5.58
CA VAL A 535 -25.37 -7.35 -4.60
C VAL A 535 -24.96 -6.81 -3.24
N SER A 536 -25.75 -7.12 -2.22
CA SER A 536 -25.54 -6.61 -0.85
C SER A 536 -24.77 -7.57 0.04
N SER A 537 -24.70 -8.85 -0.33
CA SER A 537 -23.94 -9.87 0.39
C SER A 537 -22.51 -9.98 -0.13
N ALA A 538 -21.59 -10.44 0.72
CA ALA A 538 -20.24 -10.79 0.30
C ALA A 538 -20.23 -11.80 -0.87
N SER A 539 -19.36 -11.55 -1.83
CA SER A 539 -19.12 -12.32 -3.03
C SER A 539 -17.68 -12.86 -3.05
N VAL A 540 -17.48 -13.98 -3.75
CA VAL A 540 -16.15 -14.50 -4.08
C VAL A 540 -16.11 -14.70 -5.60
N ILE A 541 -15.29 -13.91 -6.28
CA ILE A 541 -15.20 -13.86 -7.74
C ILE A 541 -13.81 -14.32 -8.16
N TYR A 542 -13.76 -15.34 -9.02
CA TYR A 542 -12.53 -15.81 -9.66
C TYR A 542 -12.65 -15.62 -11.18
N LEU A 543 -11.69 -14.91 -11.79
CA LEU A 543 -11.66 -14.67 -13.24
C LEU A 543 -10.95 -15.78 -14.04
N ASN A 544 -10.44 -16.81 -13.36
CA ASN A 544 -9.64 -17.89 -13.94
C ASN A 544 -10.37 -19.23 -14.13
N GLY A 545 -11.71 -19.23 -14.08
CA GLY A 545 -12.54 -20.44 -14.24
C GLY A 545 -12.77 -21.25 -12.96
N VAL A 546 -12.17 -20.85 -11.84
CA VAL A 546 -12.48 -21.44 -10.52
C VAL A 546 -13.88 -20.99 -10.08
N SER A 547 -14.61 -21.86 -9.39
CA SER A 547 -15.90 -21.51 -8.80
C SER A 547 -15.73 -20.67 -7.55
N GLY A 548 -16.47 -19.56 -7.50
CA GLY A 548 -16.73 -18.78 -6.29
C GLY A 548 -18.24 -18.71 -6.04
N PHE A 549 -18.74 -17.62 -5.46
CA PHE A 549 -20.17 -17.41 -5.22
C PHE A 549 -20.55 -15.92 -5.30
N ILE A 550 -21.77 -15.64 -5.75
CA ILE A 550 -22.41 -14.32 -5.71
C ILE A 550 -23.81 -14.54 -5.14
N ASP A 551 -24.29 -13.63 -4.28
CA ASP A 551 -25.60 -13.76 -3.63
C ASP A 551 -25.81 -15.15 -2.98
N GLY A 552 -24.76 -15.63 -2.29
CA GLY A 552 -24.75 -16.96 -1.64
C GLY A 552 -24.83 -18.16 -2.58
N THR A 553 -24.73 -17.97 -3.90
CA THR A 553 -24.90 -19.02 -4.92
C THR A 553 -23.65 -19.22 -5.76
N ASP A 554 -23.26 -20.47 -5.99
CA ASP A 554 -22.06 -20.82 -6.75
C ASP A 554 -22.09 -20.23 -8.18
N VAL A 555 -20.95 -19.71 -8.63
CA VAL A 555 -20.75 -19.20 -9.99
C VAL A 555 -19.27 -19.32 -10.40
N SER A 556 -18.99 -19.53 -11.69
CA SER A 556 -17.63 -19.50 -12.24
C SER A 556 -17.56 -18.68 -13.52
N PHE A 557 -16.45 -17.97 -13.72
CA PHE A 557 -16.22 -17.09 -14.86
C PHE A 557 -15.01 -17.53 -15.67
N SER A 558 -15.10 -17.57 -16.99
CA SER A 558 -13.97 -17.89 -17.88
C SER A 558 -13.93 -16.92 -19.05
N ASN A 559 -12.70 -16.50 -19.42
CA ASN A 559 -12.44 -15.47 -20.42
C ASN A 559 -13.06 -14.11 -20.06
N ILE A 560 -12.87 -13.66 -18.81
CA ILE A 560 -13.35 -12.35 -18.35
C ILE A 560 -12.19 -11.61 -17.67
N GLU A 561 -12.00 -10.34 -18.02
CA GLU A 561 -10.85 -9.54 -17.61
C GLU A 561 -11.08 -8.72 -16.35
N ASN A 562 -12.32 -8.31 -16.06
CA ASN A 562 -12.59 -7.35 -14.98
C ASN A 562 -13.69 -7.82 -14.03
N ALA A 563 -13.64 -7.32 -12.80
CA ALA A 563 -14.65 -7.61 -11.79
C ALA A 563 -14.93 -6.39 -10.91
N ILE A 564 -16.20 -6.24 -10.57
CA ILE A 564 -16.72 -5.20 -9.68
C ILE A 564 -17.54 -5.90 -8.59
N GLY A 565 -17.16 -5.68 -7.33
CA GLY A 565 -17.86 -6.10 -6.12
C GLY A 565 -19.11 -5.28 -5.83
N GLY A 566 -19.75 -5.59 -4.70
CA GLY A 566 -21.00 -5.02 -4.22
C GLY A 566 -20.82 -4.27 -2.90
N ASP A 567 -21.82 -4.38 -2.03
CA ASP A 567 -21.82 -3.72 -0.71
C ASP A 567 -21.31 -4.64 0.43
N GLY A 568 -20.89 -5.87 0.11
CA GLY A 568 -20.38 -6.87 1.06
C GLY A 568 -18.86 -6.93 1.09
N GLY A 569 -18.27 -7.56 2.11
CA GLY A 569 -16.82 -7.82 2.15
C GLY A 569 -16.40 -8.89 1.15
N ASP A 570 -16.08 -8.46 -0.06
CA ASP A 570 -15.89 -9.27 -1.24
C ASP A 570 -14.47 -9.83 -1.36
N GLN A 571 -14.31 -10.93 -2.08
CA GLN A 571 -13.00 -11.45 -2.46
C GLN A 571 -12.94 -11.58 -3.98
N ILE A 572 -12.02 -10.85 -4.60
CA ILE A 572 -11.88 -10.78 -6.04
C ILE A 572 -10.48 -11.24 -6.43
N PHE A 573 -10.41 -12.30 -7.23
CA PHE A 573 -9.18 -12.88 -7.73
C PHE A 573 -9.12 -12.71 -9.24
N GLY A 574 -8.10 -12.00 -9.71
CA GLY A 574 -7.77 -11.80 -11.11
C GLY A 574 -7.24 -13.08 -11.78
N SER A 575 -6.26 -12.90 -12.65
CA SER A 575 -5.75 -13.91 -13.57
C SER A 575 -4.29 -13.62 -13.94
N ASP A 576 -3.75 -14.25 -14.98
CA ASP A 576 -2.36 -14.00 -15.43
C ASP A 576 -2.28 -12.87 -16.50
N ILE A 577 -3.34 -12.06 -16.65
CA ILE A 577 -3.42 -10.93 -17.58
C ILE A 577 -3.80 -9.66 -16.81
N ALA A 578 -3.58 -8.49 -17.42
CA ALA A 578 -4.00 -7.22 -16.84
C ALA A 578 -5.51 -7.17 -16.57
N ASN A 579 -5.88 -7.02 -15.31
CA ASN A 579 -7.23 -6.97 -14.78
C ASN A 579 -7.55 -5.59 -14.17
N GLN A 580 -8.83 -5.21 -14.19
CA GLN A 580 -9.36 -4.09 -13.38
C GLN A 580 -10.32 -4.65 -12.33
N LEU A 581 -9.97 -4.50 -11.06
CA LEU A 581 -10.68 -5.08 -9.92
C LEU A 581 -11.15 -3.96 -8.99
N PHE A 582 -12.45 -3.94 -8.68
CA PHE A 582 -13.07 -2.93 -7.81
C PHE A 582 -13.80 -3.64 -6.65
N GLY A 583 -13.42 -3.39 -5.40
CA GLY A 583 -14.07 -3.95 -4.21
C GLY A 583 -15.42 -3.28 -3.90
N MET A 584 -15.45 -1.95 -4.04
CA MET A 584 -16.60 -1.06 -3.78
C MET A 584 -16.82 -0.77 -2.30
N ARG A 585 -17.78 -1.40 -1.63
CA ARG A 585 -18.01 -1.16 -0.20
C ARG A 585 -17.90 -2.47 0.55
N GLY A 586 -17.33 -2.41 1.74
CA GLY A 586 -17.07 -3.61 2.52
C GLY A 586 -15.60 -3.67 2.88
N ASN A 587 -15.21 -4.70 3.62
CA ASN A 587 -13.79 -4.96 3.83
C ASN A 587 -13.38 -6.05 2.84
N ASP A 588 -12.77 -5.63 1.76
CA ASP A 588 -12.57 -6.43 0.57
C ASP A 588 -11.16 -7.03 0.48
N MET A 589 -11.03 -8.13 -0.26
CA MET A 589 -9.76 -8.75 -0.59
C MET A 589 -9.59 -8.85 -2.10
N LEU A 590 -8.66 -8.07 -2.65
CA LEU A 590 -8.37 -8.03 -4.07
C LEU A 590 -7.01 -8.68 -4.33
N ASN A 591 -6.92 -9.57 -5.32
CA ASN A 591 -5.69 -10.25 -5.68
C ASN A 591 -5.50 -10.25 -7.21
N GLY A 592 -4.57 -9.42 -7.72
CA GLY A 592 -4.30 -9.28 -9.15
C GLY A 592 -3.74 -10.55 -9.80
N LEU A 593 -2.88 -11.25 -9.06
CA LEU A 593 -2.10 -12.41 -9.48
C LEU A 593 -0.97 -12.06 -10.44
N GLY A 594 -1.20 -12.00 -11.75
CA GLY A 594 -0.15 -11.70 -12.72
C GLY A 594 -0.66 -10.82 -13.84
N GLY A 595 0.17 -9.92 -14.34
CA GLY A 595 -0.28 -8.90 -15.30
C GLY A 595 -0.06 -7.52 -14.71
N ASP A 596 -0.31 -6.46 -15.49
CA ASP A 596 -0.24 -5.09 -14.98
C ASP A 596 -1.67 -4.70 -14.57
N ASP A 597 -2.00 -4.90 -13.30
CA ASP A 597 -3.36 -4.84 -12.77
C ASP A 597 -3.70 -3.45 -12.19
N THR A 598 -5.00 -3.16 -12.12
CA THR A 598 -5.53 -2.01 -11.37
C THR A 598 -6.49 -2.51 -10.30
N LEU A 599 -6.14 -2.30 -9.03
CA LEU A 599 -6.92 -2.71 -7.86
C LEU A 599 -7.43 -1.47 -7.12
N THR A 600 -8.74 -1.39 -6.93
CA THR A 600 -9.39 -0.33 -6.14
C THR A 600 -10.25 -0.95 -5.04
N GLY A 601 -9.88 -0.74 -3.77
CA GLY A 601 -10.61 -1.24 -2.61
C GLY A 601 -11.98 -0.59 -2.49
N GLY A 602 -12.00 0.70 -2.16
CA GLY A 602 -13.20 1.52 -2.09
C GLY A 602 -13.42 2.04 -0.68
N THR A 603 -14.52 1.64 -0.02
CA THR A 603 -14.78 2.01 1.37
C THR A 603 -14.79 0.79 2.27
N GLY A 604 -14.05 0.85 3.37
CA GLY A 604 -13.83 -0.22 4.32
C GLY A 604 -12.35 -0.54 4.41
N ASN A 605 -11.99 -1.52 5.23
CA ASN A 605 -10.59 -1.89 5.45
C ASN A 605 -10.21 -3.02 4.50
N ASP A 606 -9.52 -2.67 3.43
CA ASP A 606 -9.28 -3.55 2.28
C ASP A 606 -7.89 -4.17 2.31
N THR A 607 -7.74 -5.32 1.66
CA THR A 607 -6.46 -5.97 1.42
C THR A 607 -6.23 -6.14 -0.07
N LEU A 608 -5.28 -5.40 -0.62
CA LEU A 608 -4.93 -5.40 -2.03
C LEU A 608 -3.58 -6.08 -2.22
N ASN A 609 -3.60 -7.26 -2.82
CA ASN A 609 -2.40 -8.00 -3.22
C ASN A 609 -2.17 -7.82 -4.72
N ALA A 610 -1.13 -7.05 -5.07
CA ALA A 610 -0.76 -6.73 -6.44
C ALA A 610 -0.50 -8.01 -7.25
N GLY A 611 0.37 -8.88 -6.73
CA GLY A 611 0.83 -10.06 -7.45
C GLY A 611 2.16 -9.80 -8.13
N THR A 612 2.29 -10.19 -9.39
CA THR A 612 3.48 -9.93 -10.22
C THR A 612 3.09 -9.04 -11.39
N GLY A 613 3.86 -8.00 -11.65
CA GLY A 613 3.51 -7.04 -12.68
C GLY A 613 4.00 -5.66 -12.32
N VAL A 614 3.54 -4.65 -13.06
CA VAL A 614 3.57 -3.26 -12.58
C VAL A 614 2.14 -2.86 -12.29
N ASP A 615 1.75 -2.97 -11.03
CA ASP A 615 0.36 -2.82 -10.62
C ASP A 615 0.07 -1.41 -10.10
N SER A 616 -1.20 -0.99 -10.21
CA SER A 616 -1.72 0.26 -9.65
C SER A 616 -2.76 -0.05 -8.58
N LEU A 617 -2.53 0.42 -7.35
CA LEU A 617 -3.34 0.09 -6.19
C LEU A 617 -3.88 1.36 -5.51
N SER A 618 -5.15 1.34 -5.12
CA SER A 618 -5.78 2.39 -4.32
C SER A 618 -6.78 1.75 -3.35
N GLY A 619 -6.57 1.92 -2.06
CA GLY A 619 -7.36 1.35 -0.97
C GLY A 619 -8.62 2.17 -0.73
N GLY A 620 -8.49 3.49 -0.67
CA GLY A 620 -9.61 4.41 -0.57
C GLY A 620 -9.88 4.84 0.86
N VAL A 621 -11.11 4.67 1.36
CA VAL A 621 -11.48 5.07 2.74
C VAL A 621 -11.48 3.86 3.64
N GLY A 622 -10.59 3.81 4.62
CA GLY A 622 -10.45 2.76 5.62
C GLY A 622 -8.98 2.55 5.96
N ASP A 623 -8.70 1.61 6.86
CA ASP A 623 -7.32 1.22 7.16
C ASP A 623 -6.92 0.04 6.26
N ASP A 624 -6.15 0.32 5.21
CA ASP A 624 -5.89 -0.61 4.11
C ASP A 624 -4.53 -1.32 4.19
N VAL A 625 -4.44 -2.47 3.51
CA VAL A 625 -3.22 -3.27 3.43
C VAL A 625 -2.84 -3.56 1.98
N TYR A 626 -1.66 -3.10 1.60
CA TYR A 626 -1.04 -3.34 0.29
C TYR A 626 0.04 -4.40 0.37
N VAL A 627 0.01 -5.39 -0.52
CA VAL A 627 1.05 -6.41 -0.66
C VAL A 627 1.66 -6.29 -2.05
N ILE A 628 2.96 -5.93 -2.12
CA ILE A 628 3.63 -5.49 -3.36
C ILE A 628 5.01 -6.14 -3.59
N ASP A 629 5.48 -6.09 -4.84
CA ASP A 629 6.81 -6.57 -5.26
C ASP A 629 7.85 -5.45 -5.47
N GLY A 630 7.43 -4.20 -5.26
CA GLY A 630 8.26 -2.99 -5.31
C GLY A 630 8.25 -2.26 -6.66
N SER A 631 7.69 -2.87 -7.72
CA SER A 631 7.38 -2.21 -9.00
C SER A 631 6.14 -1.32 -8.91
N ASP A 632 5.28 -1.64 -7.94
CA ASP A 632 3.89 -1.22 -7.88
C ASP A 632 3.72 0.22 -7.43
N ILE A 633 2.62 0.81 -7.88
CA ILE A 633 2.23 2.19 -7.62
C ILE A 633 1.05 2.17 -6.67
N ILE A 634 1.21 2.85 -5.54
CA ILE A 634 0.12 3.07 -4.57
C ILE A 634 -0.32 4.52 -4.68
N ASP A 635 -1.60 4.74 -4.91
CA ASP A 635 -2.24 6.06 -4.95
C ASP A 635 -3.28 6.15 -3.84
N GLU A 636 -2.95 6.94 -2.82
CA GLU A 636 -3.69 7.01 -1.56
C GLU A 636 -4.28 8.39 -1.30
N ASP A 637 -5.53 8.39 -0.86
CA ASP A 637 -6.30 9.60 -0.64
C ASP A 637 -5.93 10.27 0.68
N VAL A 638 -6.05 11.61 0.71
CA VAL A 638 -5.82 12.34 1.95
C VAL A 638 -6.94 12.01 2.94
N GLY A 639 -6.59 11.33 4.04
CA GLY A 639 -7.55 10.92 5.05
C GLY A 639 -8.28 9.61 4.72
N GLY A 640 -7.66 8.75 3.91
CA GLY A 640 -8.11 7.37 3.64
C GLY A 640 -8.20 6.54 4.90
N GLY A 641 -7.12 6.45 5.67
CA GLY A 641 -7.14 5.88 7.03
C GLY A 641 -5.73 5.76 7.58
N ILE A 642 -5.41 4.61 8.18
CA ILE A 642 -4.06 4.22 8.58
C ILE A 642 -3.61 3.02 7.75
N ASP A 643 -2.74 3.28 6.79
CA ASP A 643 -2.48 2.35 5.70
C ASP A 643 -1.13 1.65 5.84
N ARG A 644 -1.08 0.42 5.34
CA ARG A 644 0.06 -0.50 5.56
C ARG A 644 0.56 -1.11 4.25
N VAL A 645 1.86 -1.05 4.05
CA VAL A 645 2.53 -1.69 2.92
C VAL A 645 3.39 -2.84 3.41
N ALA A 646 3.16 -4.03 2.86
CA ALA A 646 4.04 -5.18 2.95
C ALA A 646 4.78 -5.35 1.62
N SER A 647 6.07 -5.02 1.57
CA SER A 647 6.87 -5.07 0.35
C SER A 647 7.88 -6.21 0.40
N SER A 648 8.01 -6.97 -0.70
CA SER A 648 9.07 -7.98 -0.85
C SER A 648 10.37 -7.44 -1.48
N ALA A 649 10.39 -6.16 -1.83
CA ALA A 649 11.56 -5.45 -2.36
C ALA A 649 11.78 -4.10 -1.66
N SER A 650 12.88 -3.42 -2.01
CA SER A 650 13.16 -2.07 -1.50
C SER A 650 12.07 -1.11 -1.94
N TYR A 651 11.56 -0.30 -1.01
CA TYR A 651 10.40 0.54 -1.26
C TYR A 651 10.45 1.86 -0.50
N GLN A 652 9.88 2.89 -1.12
CA GLN A 652 9.62 4.18 -0.48
C GLN A 652 8.11 4.37 -0.38
N LEU A 653 7.60 4.64 0.82
CA LEU A 653 6.18 4.87 1.03
C LEU A 653 5.66 6.01 0.15
N ALA A 654 4.54 5.76 -0.54
CA ALA A 654 3.75 6.79 -1.20
C ALA A 654 3.23 7.82 -0.18
N ALA A 655 2.72 8.96 -0.64
CA ALA A 655 2.08 9.92 0.26
C ALA A 655 0.88 9.28 0.97
N ASN A 656 0.53 9.78 2.16
CA ASN A 656 -0.64 9.35 2.94
C ASN A 656 -0.59 7.90 3.47
N VAL A 657 0.56 7.21 3.39
CA VAL A 657 0.73 5.86 3.95
C VAL A 657 1.62 5.87 5.19
N GLU A 658 1.21 5.20 6.28
CA GLU A 658 1.90 5.29 7.56
C GLU A 658 2.87 4.13 7.84
N TYR A 659 2.59 2.91 7.38
CA TYR A 659 3.35 1.72 7.78
C TYR A 659 4.05 1.05 6.59
N LEU A 660 5.33 0.72 6.76
CA LEU A 660 6.07 -0.17 5.86
C LEU A 660 6.58 -1.38 6.63
N THR A 661 6.36 -2.58 6.09
CA THR A 661 7.01 -3.81 6.51
C THR A 661 7.70 -4.45 5.32
N LEU A 662 9.02 -4.58 5.40
CA LEU A 662 9.81 -5.35 4.44
C LEU A 662 9.63 -6.83 4.75
N THR A 663 9.42 -7.64 3.72
CA THR A 663 9.20 -9.08 3.83
C THR A 663 10.35 -9.86 3.16
N GLY A 664 10.36 -11.18 3.31
CA GLY A 664 11.44 -12.03 2.79
C GLY A 664 12.70 -11.98 3.65
N THR A 665 13.86 -12.28 3.04
CA THR A 665 15.16 -12.38 3.74
C THR A 665 16.28 -11.62 3.03
N ALA A 666 15.94 -10.81 2.02
CA ALA A 666 16.92 -10.04 1.27
C ALA A 666 17.30 -8.76 2.04
N ALA A 667 18.53 -8.27 1.80
CA ALA A 667 18.95 -6.96 2.24
C ALA A 667 18.20 -5.88 1.42
N LEU A 668 17.22 -5.23 2.04
CA LEU A 668 16.30 -4.28 1.40
C LEU A 668 16.36 -2.90 2.05
N THR A 669 16.00 -1.87 1.29
CA THR A 669 15.90 -0.49 1.77
C THR A 669 14.43 -0.11 1.94
N GLY A 670 14.06 0.40 3.11
CA GLY A 670 12.75 0.98 3.39
C GLY A 670 12.88 2.49 3.65
N ILE A 671 12.11 3.31 2.93
CA ILE A 671 12.12 4.76 3.07
C ILE A 671 10.70 5.24 3.42
N GLY A 672 10.58 6.09 4.43
CA GLY A 672 9.33 6.75 4.80
C GLY A 672 8.88 7.84 3.80
N ASN A 673 7.83 8.55 4.18
CA ASN A 673 7.35 9.78 3.56
C ASN A 673 7.43 10.93 4.60
N ALA A 674 6.69 12.02 4.42
CA ALA A 674 6.77 13.17 5.34
C ALA A 674 5.94 13.03 6.63
N LEU A 675 5.26 11.89 6.82
CA LEU A 675 4.43 11.59 7.99
C LEU A 675 5.29 11.01 9.13
N ASN A 676 4.64 10.63 10.23
CA ASN A 676 5.27 9.83 11.28
C ASN A 676 5.10 8.36 10.93
N ASN A 677 6.06 7.77 10.24
CA ASN A 677 5.97 6.41 9.73
C ASN A 677 6.42 5.36 10.74
N VAL A 678 5.97 4.13 10.53
CA VAL A 678 6.52 2.94 11.18
C VAL A 678 7.17 2.07 10.11
N LEU A 679 8.49 1.92 10.19
CA LEU A 679 9.30 1.15 9.24
C LEU A 679 9.86 -0.11 9.90
N ASN A 680 9.41 -1.28 9.45
CA ASN A 680 9.89 -2.57 9.92
C ASN A 680 10.71 -3.26 8.81
N GLY A 681 11.94 -3.65 9.12
CA GLY A 681 12.78 -4.50 8.29
C GLY A 681 12.41 -5.98 8.38
N ASN A 682 13.15 -6.79 7.62
CA ASN A 682 13.02 -8.23 7.56
C ASN A 682 14.21 -8.91 8.30
N SER A 683 14.63 -10.11 7.88
CA SER A 683 15.75 -10.81 8.51
C SER A 683 17.10 -10.63 7.80
N GLY A 684 17.17 -9.76 6.80
CA GLY A 684 18.39 -9.41 6.07
C GLY A 684 18.90 -8.03 6.52
N ALA A 685 20.15 -7.70 6.20
CA ALA A 685 20.73 -6.40 6.51
C ALA A 685 20.01 -5.26 5.77
N ASN A 686 19.06 -4.61 6.43
CA ASN A 686 18.19 -3.58 5.90
C ASN A 686 18.78 -2.17 6.07
N THR A 687 18.29 -1.26 5.24
CA THR A 687 18.50 0.19 5.46
C THR A 687 17.14 0.85 5.63
N LEU A 688 16.86 1.40 6.80
CA LEU A 688 15.61 2.10 7.10
C LEU A 688 15.89 3.59 7.21
N ASN A 689 15.14 4.40 6.46
CA ASN A 689 15.30 5.86 6.42
C ASN A 689 13.95 6.55 6.67
N GLY A 690 13.78 7.13 7.85
CA GLY A 690 12.58 7.87 8.25
C GLY A 690 12.38 9.18 7.47
N ILE A 691 13.46 9.71 6.89
CA ILE A 691 13.49 11.03 6.23
C ILE A 691 13.11 12.19 7.15
N THR A 692 11.85 12.61 7.18
CA THR A 692 11.35 13.71 8.01
C THR A 692 10.08 13.24 8.65
N GLY A 693 9.89 13.57 9.92
CA GLY A 693 8.78 13.02 10.67
C GLY A 693 9.27 12.69 12.06
N THR A 694 8.44 12.01 12.84
CA THR A 694 8.87 11.32 14.05
C THR A 694 8.61 9.86 13.80
N ASP A 695 9.58 9.19 13.20
CA ASP A 695 9.41 7.83 12.71
C ASP A 695 9.75 6.79 13.79
N THR A 696 9.20 5.60 13.67
CA THR A 696 9.62 4.43 14.45
C THR A 696 10.23 3.40 13.50
N MET A 697 11.49 3.06 13.72
CA MET A 697 12.23 2.12 12.86
C MET A 697 12.67 0.88 13.66
N SER A 698 12.51 -0.30 13.07
CA SER A 698 12.96 -1.58 13.63
C SER A 698 13.50 -2.50 12.53
N GLY A 699 14.77 -2.84 12.58
CA GLY A 699 15.55 -3.52 11.53
C GLY A 699 15.26 -5.01 11.44
N GLY A 700 15.16 -5.68 12.58
CA GLY A 700 14.74 -7.08 12.65
C GLY A 700 15.88 -8.01 13.01
N MET A 701 16.36 -8.81 12.05
CA MET A 701 17.63 -9.55 12.18
C MET A 701 18.54 -9.12 11.04
N GLY A 702 19.84 -9.26 11.22
CA GLY A 702 20.82 -8.78 10.25
C GLY A 702 21.52 -7.53 10.76
N ASP A 703 22.55 -7.08 10.04
CA ASP A 703 23.30 -5.89 10.40
C ASP A 703 22.65 -4.67 9.72
N ASP A 704 21.77 -3.99 10.45
CA ASP A 704 20.87 -2.99 9.92
C ASP A 704 21.43 -1.57 9.98
N VAL A 705 20.94 -0.70 9.10
CA VAL A 705 21.31 0.71 9.04
C VAL A 705 20.08 1.60 9.19
N TYR A 706 20.09 2.46 10.21
CA TYR A 706 19.06 3.46 10.45
C TYR A 706 19.56 4.83 10.01
N VAL A 707 18.80 5.52 9.17
CA VAL A 707 19.06 6.92 8.78
C VAL A 707 18.00 7.79 9.43
N THR A 708 18.43 8.70 10.30
CA THR A 708 17.54 9.53 11.14
C THR A 708 17.90 11.01 11.10
N ASP A 709 16.88 11.86 11.21
CA ASP A 709 17.02 13.30 11.38
C ASP A 709 17.15 13.74 12.86
N GLY A 710 17.08 12.78 13.79
CA GLY A 710 17.13 12.97 15.24
C GLY A 710 15.79 12.99 15.95
N GLY A 711 14.67 13.04 15.22
CA GLY A 711 13.31 12.91 15.75
C GLY A 711 12.87 11.47 16.01
N ASP A 712 13.56 10.50 15.41
CA ASP A 712 13.05 9.13 15.28
C ASP A 712 13.32 8.24 16.51
N ILE A 713 12.50 7.21 16.63
CA ILE A 713 12.61 6.14 17.61
C ILE A 713 13.17 4.90 16.92
N ILE A 714 14.35 4.45 17.36
CA ILE A 714 15.00 3.24 16.85
C ILE A 714 14.87 2.14 17.90
N SER A 715 14.36 0.97 17.49
CA SER A 715 14.14 -0.17 18.38
C SER A 715 14.76 -1.44 17.78
N GLU A 716 15.69 -2.04 18.52
CA GLU A 716 16.37 -3.28 18.13
C GLU A 716 16.13 -4.46 19.07
N LEU A 717 16.13 -5.66 18.50
CA LEU A 717 16.05 -6.91 19.25
C LEU A 717 17.44 -7.32 19.76
N ALA A 718 17.48 -7.95 20.94
CA ALA A 718 18.74 -8.45 21.48
C ALA A 718 19.32 -9.55 20.58
N ALA A 719 20.60 -9.44 20.23
CA ALA A 719 21.32 -10.36 19.33
C ALA A 719 20.72 -10.45 17.91
N ALA A 720 20.18 -9.34 17.40
CA ALA A 720 19.66 -9.19 16.03
C ALA A 720 20.77 -9.08 14.97
N GLY A 721 21.90 -8.48 15.31
CA GLY A 721 23.01 -8.24 14.40
C GLY A 721 23.97 -7.23 15.00
N THR A 722 24.70 -6.52 14.14
CA THR A 722 25.52 -5.35 14.50
C THR A 722 25.01 -4.13 13.75
N ASP A 723 24.29 -3.27 14.45
CA ASP A 723 23.43 -2.27 13.83
C ASP A 723 24.07 -0.88 13.88
N ARG A 724 23.71 -0.02 12.92
CA ARG A 724 24.31 1.31 12.77
C ARG A 724 23.28 2.41 12.59
N VAL A 725 23.38 3.44 13.42
CA VAL A 725 22.66 4.69 13.23
C VAL A 725 23.53 5.71 12.49
N MET A 726 23.00 6.26 11.41
CA MET A 726 23.49 7.45 10.71
C MET A 726 22.57 8.61 11.03
N SER A 727 23.05 9.58 11.81
CA SER A 727 22.23 10.70 12.29
C SER A 727 22.73 12.04 11.75
N SER A 728 21.83 12.89 11.26
CA SER A 728 22.15 14.30 10.95
C SER A 728 21.95 15.26 12.13
N ALA A 729 21.50 14.76 13.28
CA ALA A 729 21.32 15.50 14.53
C ALA A 729 21.96 14.77 15.72
N GLY A 730 21.92 15.40 16.90
CA GLY A 730 22.43 14.74 18.10
C GLY A 730 21.65 13.47 18.41
N HIS A 731 22.33 12.38 18.76
CA HIS A 731 21.69 11.08 18.94
C HIS A 731 22.30 10.30 20.11
N SER A 732 21.48 9.49 20.77
CA SER A 732 21.91 8.53 21.78
C SER A 732 21.41 7.15 21.36
N LEU A 733 22.32 6.18 21.23
CA LEU A 733 21.95 4.84 20.79
C LEU A 733 20.95 4.22 21.77
N SER A 734 19.87 3.67 21.22
CA SER A 734 18.96 2.81 21.97
C SER A 734 19.67 1.50 22.35
N ALA A 735 19.07 0.72 23.26
CA ALA A 735 19.63 -0.58 23.62
C ALA A 735 19.73 -1.50 22.40
N ASN A 736 20.73 -2.39 22.38
CA ASN A 736 20.99 -3.36 21.32
C ASN A 736 21.49 -2.75 19.99
N VAL A 737 21.86 -1.48 19.95
CA VAL A 737 22.49 -0.87 18.77
C VAL A 737 23.97 -0.58 19.07
N GLU A 738 24.87 -1.04 18.19
CA GLU A 738 26.31 -1.00 18.45
C GLU A 738 26.99 0.24 17.88
N ASN A 739 26.57 0.74 16.71
CA ASN A 739 27.35 1.74 15.97
C ASN A 739 26.60 3.07 15.78
N LEU A 740 27.31 4.18 15.93
CA LEU A 740 26.82 5.53 15.64
C LEU A 740 27.76 6.24 14.67
N THR A 741 27.20 6.88 13.66
CA THR A 741 27.90 7.82 12.77
C THR A 741 27.12 9.12 12.69
N LEU A 742 27.72 10.21 13.17
CA LEU A 742 27.18 11.55 12.98
C LEU A 742 27.51 12.03 11.56
N THR A 743 26.54 12.67 10.91
CA THR A 743 26.68 13.16 9.53
C THR A 743 26.55 14.68 9.48
N GLY A 744 26.87 15.28 8.33
CA GLY A 744 26.88 16.73 8.16
C GLY A 744 28.08 17.42 8.80
N ALA A 745 27.95 18.72 9.06
CA ALA A 745 29.04 19.55 9.60
C ALA A 745 28.63 20.37 10.84
N ALA A 746 27.40 20.16 11.32
CA ALA A 746 26.91 20.83 12.52
C ALA A 746 27.56 20.24 13.78
N SER A 747 27.77 21.07 14.80
CA SER A 747 28.23 20.62 16.12
C SER A 747 27.11 19.90 16.85
N ILE A 748 27.01 18.59 16.61
CA ILE A 748 26.02 17.68 17.20
C ILE A 748 26.74 16.65 18.07
N ASN A 749 26.02 15.99 18.98
CA ASN A 749 26.61 15.09 19.98
C ASN A 749 26.13 13.66 19.79
N GLY A 750 26.98 12.70 20.12
CA GLY A 750 26.69 11.27 19.99
C GLY A 750 26.93 10.56 21.32
N TYR A 751 26.02 9.68 21.71
CA TYR A 751 26.19 8.87 22.92
C TYR A 751 25.89 7.40 22.61
N GLY A 752 26.74 6.50 23.08
CA GLY A 752 26.53 5.06 23.06
C GLY A 752 25.57 4.60 24.15
N ASN A 753 25.60 3.30 24.44
CA ASN A 753 24.76 2.63 25.42
C ASN A 753 25.64 1.81 26.38
N SER A 754 25.25 0.58 26.74
CA SER A 754 26.00 -0.29 27.65
C SER A 754 26.78 -1.40 26.93
N LEU A 755 26.82 -1.37 25.61
CA LEU A 755 27.51 -2.31 24.75
C LEU A 755 28.86 -1.73 24.33
N ASN A 756 29.68 -2.54 23.67
CA ASN A 756 30.89 -2.04 23.02
C ASN A 756 30.50 -1.29 21.76
N ASN A 757 30.52 0.04 21.81
CA ASN A 757 30.06 0.90 20.74
C ASN A 757 31.18 1.39 19.82
N LEU A 758 30.88 1.52 18.53
CA LEU A 758 31.74 2.23 17.57
C LEU A 758 31.10 3.56 17.19
N ILE A 759 31.71 4.67 17.60
CA ILE A 759 31.13 6.00 17.46
C ILE A 759 32.04 6.92 16.64
N TYR A 760 31.54 7.39 15.50
CA TYR A 760 32.19 8.38 14.66
C TYR A 760 31.50 9.74 14.74
N GLY A 761 32.29 10.76 15.06
CA GLY A 761 31.91 12.16 14.93
C GLY A 761 31.76 12.61 13.47
N ASN A 762 31.32 13.85 13.31
CA ASN A 762 31.31 14.54 12.03
C ASN A 762 32.38 15.65 12.04
N SER A 763 32.41 16.52 11.02
CA SER A 763 33.46 17.56 10.95
C SER A 763 33.24 18.75 11.90
N GLY A 764 32.19 18.73 12.72
CA GLY A 764 31.88 19.77 13.69
C GLY A 764 32.40 19.38 15.07
N ASN A 765 32.45 20.34 16.00
CA ASN A 765 32.85 20.05 17.38
C ASN A 765 31.78 19.18 18.08
N ASN A 766 32.07 17.91 18.29
CA ASN A 766 31.17 16.93 18.88
C ASN A 766 31.51 16.66 20.35
N VAL A 767 30.50 16.30 21.13
CA VAL A 767 30.68 15.53 22.37
C VAL A 767 30.28 14.09 22.07
N LEU A 768 31.23 13.17 22.16
CA LEU A 768 31.04 11.74 21.97
C LEU A 768 31.20 11.02 23.32
N GLY A 769 30.17 10.29 23.76
CA GLY A 769 30.22 9.48 24.98
C GLY A 769 30.05 7.99 24.66
N GLY A 770 30.95 7.13 25.11
CA GLY A 770 30.86 5.67 24.94
C GLY A 770 29.78 5.06 25.82
N GLY A 771 29.89 5.26 27.14
CA GLY A 771 28.94 4.76 28.13
C GLY A 771 29.56 3.68 28.98
N ASN A 772 29.00 2.47 28.96
CA ASN A 772 29.71 1.30 29.49
C ASN A 772 30.06 0.40 28.31
N GLY A 773 31.08 -0.44 28.48
CA GLY A 773 31.55 -1.31 27.41
C GLY A 773 32.93 -0.85 26.96
N ASN A 774 33.56 -1.63 26.08
CA ASN A 774 34.83 -1.27 25.50
C ASN A 774 34.56 -0.54 24.19
N ASP A 775 34.52 0.77 24.25
CA ASP A 775 34.06 1.64 23.17
C ASP A 775 35.21 2.08 22.27
N THR A 776 34.91 2.32 21.00
CA THR A 776 35.85 2.91 20.04
C THR A 776 35.27 4.21 19.50
N MET A 777 35.95 5.33 19.77
CA MET A 777 35.51 6.66 19.39
C MET A 777 36.52 7.38 18.51
N ASN A 778 36.00 8.08 17.49
CA ASN A 778 36.80 8.93 16.61
C ASN A 778 36.08 10.27 16.41
N GLY A 779 36.66 11.35 16.94
CA GLY A 779 36.14 12.72 16.76
C GLY A 779 36.21 13.20 15.32
N THR A 780 37.13 12.63 14.53
CA THR A 780 37.45 13.00 13.15
C THR A 780 38.20 14.34 13.07
N THR A 781 37.55 15.40 12.60
CA THR A 781 38.10 16.77 12.59
C THR A 781 37.17 17.66 13.38
N GLY A 782 37.73 18.62 14.10
CA GLY A 782 36.95 19.45 14.98
C GLY A 782 37.75 19.67 16.25
N THR A 783 37.14 20.30 17.24
CA THR A 783 37.65 20.19 18.61
C THR A 783 36.62 19.42 19.39
N ASP A 784 36.82 18.12 19.51
CA ASP A 784 35.83 17.20 20.06
C ASP A 784 36.07 16.93 21.54
N THR A 785 35.02 16.54 22.27
CA THR A 785 35.15 15.96 23.60
C THR A 785 34.80 14.48 23.50
N LEU A 786 35.76 13.59 23.77
CA LEU A 786 35.57 12.14 23.77
C LEU A 786 35.55 11.64 25.22
N ILE A 787 34.49 10.93 25.62
CA ILE A 787 34.25 10.46 27.00
C ILE A 787 34.00 8.95 26.94
N GLY A 788 34.90 8.13 27.44
CA GLY A 788 34.85 6.66 27.34
C GLY A 788 33.78 6.09 28.25
N GLY A 789 34.07 6.10 29.54
CA GLY A 789 33.09 5.78 30.57
C GLY A 789 33.54 4.61 31.44
N LEU A 790 32.95 3.43 31.31
CA LEU A 790 33.42 2.21 31.98
C LEU A 790 33.78 1.17 30.94
N GLY A 791 34.95 0.55 31.06
CA GLY A 791 35.47 -0.41 30.10
C GLY A 791 36.82 0.05 29.57
N ASP A 792 37.43 -0.78 28.73
CA ASP A 792 38.72 -0.46 28.10
C ASP A 792 38.46 0.22 26.75
N ASP A 793 38.57 1.53 26.71
CA ASP A 793 38.14 2.38 25.60
C ASP A 793 39.29 2.75 24.65
N VAL A 794 38.93 2.97 23.37
CA VAL A 794 39.86 3.32 22.30
C VAL A 794 39.47 4.65 21.68
N TYR A 795 40.39 5.61 21.73
CA TYR A 795 40.25 6.94 21.17
C TYR A 795 41.11 7.12 19.93
N THR A 796 40.56 7.75 18.89
CA THR A 796 41.33 8.31 17.78
C THR A 796 41.17 9.83 17.77
N THR A 797 42.28 10.57 17.84
CA THR A 797 42.29 12.04 17.90
C THR A 797 43.25 12.67 16.90
N ASP A 798 42.88 13.86 16.41
CA ASP A 798 43.75 14.72 15.59
C ASP A 798 44.68 15.63 16.43
N GLY A 799 44.60 15.54 17.75
CA GLY A 799 45.34 16.32 18.74
C GLY A 799 44.65 17.62 19.18
N GLY A 800 43.54 18.00 18.57
CA GLY A 800 42.67 19.10 18.99
C GLY A 800 41.61 18.71 20.03
N ASP A 801 41.44 17.42 20.29
CA ASP A 801 40.34 16.88 21.09
C ASP A 801 40.66 16.81 22.59
N ILE A 802 39.59 16.83 23.39
CA ILE A 802 39.58 16.67 24.83
C ILE A 802 39.12 15.24 25.14
N LEU A 803 40.02 14.40 25.65
CA LEU A 803 39.69 13.06 26.10
C LEU A 803 39.46 13.08 27.62
N THR A 804 38.34 12.52 28.08
CA THR A 804 37.95 12.52 29.49
C THR A 804 37.69 11.12 30.00
N GLU A 805 38.44 10.71 31.03
CA GLU A 805 38.29 9.42 31.69
C GLU A 805 38.03 9.51 33.19
N ALA A 806 37.24 8.57 33.71
CA ALA A 806 36.97 8.44 35.13
C ALA A 806 38.03 7.57 35.82
N ALA A 807 38.28 7.81 37.11
CA ALA A 807 39.22 7.00 37.86
C ALA A 807 38.69 5.55 37.98
N ALA A 808 39.54 4.57 37.63
CA ALA A 808 39.20 3.14 37.62
C ALA A 808 38.06 2.76 36.64
N ALA A 809 37.97 3.47 35.51
CA ALA A 809 37.07 3.19 34.40
C ALA A 809 37.48 1.95 33.58
N GLY A 810 38.78 1.74 33.39
CA GLY A 810 39.34 0.66 32.61
C GLY A 810 40.81 0.94 32.33
N THR A 811 41.33 0.37 31.24
CA THR A 811 42.67 0.66 30.71
C THR A 811 42.53 1.14 29.27
N ASP A 812 42.75 2.43 29.08
CA ASP A 812 42.30 3.12 27.88
C ASP A 812 43.46 3.41 26.93
N ARG A 813 43.13 3.53 25.64
CA ARG A 813 44.12 3.68 24.57
C ARG A 813 43.83 4.84 23.65
N VAL A 814 44.85 5.66 23.44
CA VAL A 814 44.82 6.80 22.53
C VAL A 814 45.67 6.52 21.30
N TYR A 815 45.06 6.63 20.13
CA TYR A 815 45.73 6.78 18.85
C TYR A 815 45.74 8.26 18.45
N SER A 816 46.92 8.84 18.26
CA SER A 816 47.04 10.26 17.89
C SER A 816 47.78 10.44 16.57
N THR A 817 47.22 11.26 15.68
CA THR A 817 47.90 11.72 14.46
C THR A 817 48.69 13.03 14.66
N ALA A 818 48.70 13.59 15.88
CA ALA A 818 49.45 14.78 16.25
C ALA A 818 50.22 14.58 17.56
N SER A 819 51.06 15.56 17.94
CA SER A 819 51.73 15.52 19.23
C SER A 819 50.70 15.56 20.36
N TYR A 820 50.76 14.64 21.30
CA TYR A 820 49.72 14.44 22.31
C TYR A 820 50.28 14.15 23.69
N GLY A 821 49.63 14.70 24.71
CA GLY A 821 49.89 14.40 26.12
C GLY A 821 48.68 13.71 26.74
N LEU A 822 48.88 12.55 27.36
CA LEU A 822 47.83 11.82 28.04
C LEU A 822 47.27 12.66 29.20
N SER A 823 45.95 12.85 29.21
CA SER A 823 45.24 13.41 30.36
C SER A 823 45.21 12.42 31.52
N VAL A 824 44.74 12.85 32.69
CA VAL A 824 44.60 11.96 33.87
C VAL A 824 43.71 10.75 33.53
N ASN A 825 44.03 9.58 34.09
CA ASN A 825 43.31 8.30 33.90
C ASN A 825 43.41 7.68 32.49
N LEU A 826 44.34 8.13 31.63
CA LEU A 826 44.63 7.44 30.38
C LEU A 826 45.99 6.72 30.49
N GLU A 827 46.04 5.46 30.09
CA GLU A 827 47.23 4.61 30.29
C GLU A 827 48.06 4.45 29.02
N ASN A 828 47.43 4.29 27.86
CA ASN A 828 48.16 3.87 26.65
C ASN A 828 48.15 4.94 25.55
N LEU A 829 49.32 5.24 24.98
CA LEU A 829 49.45 6.14 23.82
C LEU A 829 50.14 5.42 22.66
N THR A 830 49.61 5.61 21.45
CA THR A 830 50.33 5.29 20.24
C THR A 830 50.22 6.40 19.22
N LEU A 831 51.38 6.87 18.79
CA LEU A 831 51.49 7.85 17.72
C LEU A 831 51.33 7.12 16.39
N ILE A 832 50.46 7.64 15.52
CA ILE A 832 50.19 7.06 14.21
C ILE A 832 50.46 8.08 13.10
N GLY A 833 50.58 7.58 11.86
CA GLY A 833 50.99 8.39 10.71
C GLY A 833 52.52 8.52 10.57
N GLY A 834 52.97 9.37 9.65
CA GLY A 834 54.39 9.54 9.31
C GLY A 834 55.01 10.88 9.69
N ALA A 835 54.29 11.73 10.44
CA ALA A 835 54.80 13.01 10.91
C ALA A 835 55.71 12.83 12.13
N ALA A 836 56.71 13.70 12.28
CA ALA A 836 57.52 13.78 13.50
C ALA A 836 56.70 14.46 14.61
N ILE A 837 55.98 13.65 15.37
CA ILE A 837 55.09 14.05 16.47
C ILE A 837 55.61 13.49 17.79
N ASN A 838 55.16 14.04 18.91
CA ASN A 838 55.69 13.70 20.24
C ASN A 838 54.57 13.18 21.15
N GLY A 839 54.94 12.32 22.10
CA GLY A 839 54.04 11.74 23.08
C GLY A 839 54.49 12.09 24.50
N TYR A 840 53.55 12.44 25.37
CA TYR A 840 53.81 12.62 26.80
C TYR A 840 52.79 11.82 27.63
N GLY A 841 53.25 11.04 28.59
CA GLY A 841 52.42 10.35 29.56
C GLY A 841 51.98 11.25 30.70
N ASN A 842 51.54 10.65 31.80
CA ASN A 842 50.98 11.32 32.97
C ASN A 842 51.63 10.83 34.27
N THR A 843 50.85 10.56 35.32
CA THR A 843 51.37 10.09 36.62
C THR A 843 51.11 8.59 36.86
N LEU A 844 50.55 7.89 35.87
CA LEU A 844 50.23 6.47 35.88
C LEU A 844 51.32 5.69 35.17
N ASN A 845 51.25 4.36 35.24
CA ASN A 845 52.14 3.50 34.46
C ASN A 845 51.65 3.49 33.00
N ASN A 846 52.32 4.26 32.14
CA ASN A 846 51.92 4.44 30.77
C ASN A 846 52.62 3.46 29.81
N ILE A 847 51.89 2.95 28.82
CA ILE A 847 52.48 2.22 27.69
C ILE A 847 52.44 3.12 26.46
N MET A 848 53.62 3.52 25.99
CA MET A 848 53.76 4.49 24.91
C MET A 848 54.54 3.89 23.74
N THR A 849 54.02 4.07 22.54
CA THR A 849 54.68 3.64 21.30
C THR A 849 54.75 4.78 20.30
N GLY A 850 55.96 5.04 19.81
CA GLY A 850 56.23 6.00 18.75
C GLY A 850 55.75 5.53 17.37
N ASN A 851 55.88 6.42 16.39
CA ASN A 851 55.75 6.06 14.97
C ASN A 851 57.15 5.94 14.34
N GLY A 852 57.22 5.69 13.02
CA GLY A 852 58.50 5.51 12.33
C GLY A 852 59.33 6.79 12.09
N ALA A 853 58.95 7.92 12.70
CA ALA A 853 59.65 9.19 12.59
C ALA A 853 60.28 9.56 13.94
N ASN A 854 61.22 10.49 13.94
CA ASN A 854 61.88 10.91 15.18
C ASN A 854 60.88 11.54 16.17
N ASN A 855 60.56 10.83 17.24
CA ASN A 855 59.64 11.22 18.29
C ASN A 855 60.39 11.61 19.58
N VAL A 856 59.76 12.47 20.38
CA VAL A 856 60.06 12.58 21.81
C VAL A 856 58.93 11.88 22.56
N LEU A 857 59.26 10.83 23.32
CA LEU A 857 58.33 10.12 24.21
C LEU A 857 58.76 10.36 25.67
N GLY A 858 57.95 11.08 26.43
CA GLY A 858 58.16 11.29 27.86
C GLY A 858 57.14 10.52 28.70
N GLY A 859 57.55 9.57 29.54
CA GLY A 859 56.67 8.77 30.40
C GLY A 859 56.00 9.59 31.49
N GLY A 860 56.79 10.32 32.29
CA GLY A 860 56.27 11.22 33.31
C GLY A 860 56.58 10.70 34.71
N ASN A 861 55.56 10.40 35.51
CA ASN A 861 55.76 9.59 36.72
C ASN A 861 55.02 8.26 36.54
N GLY A 862 55.43 7.24 37.28
CA GLY A 862 54.88 5.90 37.12
C GLY A 862 55.94 4.98 36.54
N ASN A 863 55.65 3.69 36.46
CA ASN A 863 56.54 2.73 35.83
C ASN A 863 56.13 2.60 34.36
N ASP A 864 56.76 3.40 33.51
CA ASP A 864 56.38 3.58 32.11
C ASP A 864 57.09 2.59 31.19
N THR A 865 56.42 2.21 30.10
CA THR A 865 57.02 1.40 29.02
C THR A 865 57.03 2.23 27.73
N LEU A 866 58.23 2.61 27.29
CA LEU A 866 58.47 3.47 26.14
C LEU A 866 59.11 2.68 25.00
N ASN A 867 58.46 2.66 23.84
CA ASN A 867 59.00 2.05 22.62
C ASN A 867 59.13 3.09 21.51
N GLY A 868 60.38 3.46 21.17
CA GLY A 868 60.67 4.40 20.07
C GLY A 868 60.30 3.86 18.70
N THR A 869 60.36 2.53 18.53
CA THR A 869 60.24 1.83 17.25
C THR A 869 61.45 2.10 16.35
N THR A 870 61.26 2.65 15.15
CA THR A 870 62.33 3.07 14.25
C THR A 870 62.34 4.59 14.18
N GLY A 871 63.51 5.19 14.12
CA GLY A 871 63.63 6.64 14.17
C GLY A 871 64.90 6.96 14.92
N ALA A 872 65.23 8.25 15.03
CA ALA A 872 66.16 8.69 16.06
C ALA A 872 65.31 9.36 17.15
N ASP A 873 64.82 8.55 18.09
CA ASP A 873 63.86 8.98 19.09
C ASP A 873 64.55 9.50 20.34
N THR A 874 63.83 10.28 21.14
CA THR A 874 64.24 10.64 22.50
C THR A 874 63.23 10.05 23.47
N LEU A 875 63.67 9.05 24.23
CA LEU A 875 62.85 8.38 25.25
C LEU A 875 63.26 8.90 26.62
N ILE A 876 62.29 9.43 27.37
CA ILE A 876 62.48 10.05 28.69
C ILE A 876 61.52 9.36 29.65
N GLY A 877 62.01 8.54 30.58
CA GLY A 877 61.19 7.73 31.48
C GLY A 877 60.52 8.61 32.50
N GLY A 878 61.32 9.23 33.35
CA GLY A 878 60.83 10.17 34.36
C GLY A 878 61.01 9.60 35.75
N LEU A 879 59.98 9.60 36.60
CA LEU A 879 60.03 9.01 37.96
C LEU A 879 59.32 7.66 37.99
N GLY A 880 59.96 6.63 38.51
CA GLY A 880 59.43 5.26 38.58
C GLY A 880 60.42 4.29 37.95
N ASP A 881 60.10 3.00 37.97
CA ASP A 881 60.95 1.98 37.34
C ASP A 881 60.50 1.80 35.87
N ASP A 882 61.22 2.42 34.95
CA ASP A 882 60.84 2.56 33.55
C ASP A 882 61.46 1.49 32.65
N VAL A 883 60.80 1.21 31.53
CA VAL A 883 61.22 0.22 30.52
C VAL A 883 61.34 0.88 29.16
N TYR A 884 62.54 0.83 28.59
CA TYR A 884 62.85 1.33 27.25
C TYR A 884 63.00 0.18 26.26
N THR A 885 62.38 0.32 25.09
CA THR A 885 62.67 -0.50 23.91
C THR A 885 63.22 0.38 22.81
N THR A 886 64.44 0.09 22.35
CA THR A 886 65.18 0.89 21.37
C THR A 886 65.84 0.05 20.26
N ASP A 887 65.97 0.62 19.07
CA ASP A 887 66.73 0.06 17.96
C ASP A 887 68.24 0.43 18.00
N GLY A 888 68.66 1.20 19.02
CA GLY A 888 70.02 1.71 19.21
C GLY A 888 70.32 3.05 18.52
N GLY A 889 69.37 3.60 17.76
CA GLY A 889 69.39 4.95 17.22
C GLY A 889 68.88 6.02 18.19
N ASP A 890 68.27 5.60 19.30
CA ASP A 890 67.54 6.48 20.21
C ASP A 890 68.43 7.09 21.31
N THR A 891 67.98 8.24 21.82
CA THR A 891 68.54 8.90 23.00
C THR A 891 67.69 8.56 24.22
N LEU A 892 68.26 7.83 25.18
CA LEU A 892 67.60 7.47 26.44
C LEU A 892 68.01 8.45 27.55
N THR A 893 67.06 9.09 28.20
CA THR A 893 67.30 10.16 29.19
C THR A 893 66.64 9.85 30.53
N GLU A 894 67.44 9.75 31.60
CA GLU A 894 66.96 9.56 32.98
C GLU A 894 67.48 10.58 33.99
N ALA A 895 66.63 10.87 34.98
CA ALA A 895 66.96 11.71 36.11
C ALA A 895 67.66 10.91 37.23
N ALA A 896 68.48 11.58 38.03
CA ALA A 896 69.13 10.93 39.16
C ALA A 896 68.09 10.55 40.24
N ALA A 897 68.20 9.33 40.78
CA ALA A 897 67.33 8.78 41.82
C ALA A 897 65.84 8.71 41.44
N ALA A 898 65.57 8.35 40.18
CA ALA A 898 64.24 8.33 39.63
C ALA A 898 63.57 6.95 39.65
N GLY A 899 64.35 5.87 39.68
CA GLY A 899 63.87 4.49 39.82
C GLY A 899 64.99 3.51 39.52
N THR A 900 64.64 2.29 39.13
CA THR A 900 65.54 1.27 38.59
C THR A 900 65.06 0.88 37.20
N ASP A 901 65.79 1.35 36.20
CA ASP A 901 65.28 1.42 34.83
C ASP A 901 65.89 0.32 33.96
N SER A 902 65.10 -0.16 32.99
CA SER A 902 65.44 -1.32 32.16
C SER A 902 65.43 -0.97 30.69
N VAL A 903 66.52 -1.29 30.01
CA VAL A 903 66.69 -1.08 28.56
C VAL A 903 66.74 -2.41 27.82
N PHE A 904 65.85 -2.55 26.85
CA PHE A 904 65.86 -3.62 25.86
C PHE A 904 66.31 -3.05 24.52
N THR A 905 67.39 -3.59 23.97
CA THR A 905 67.93 -3.12 22.68
C THR A 905 68.19 -4.26 21.73
N SER A 906 68.01 -4.00 20.43
CA SER A 906 68.38 -4.91 19.36
C SER A 906 69.71 -4.55 18.68
N ALA A 907 70.42 -3.55 19.22
CA ALA A 907 71.70 -3.06 18.74
C ALA A 907 72.74 -2.95 19.87
N SER A 908 73.99 -2.63 19.51
CA SER A 908 75.01 -2.40 20.55
C SER A 908 74.75 -1.08 21.25
N LEU A 909 74.79 -1.06 22.58
CA LEU A 909 74.42 0.11 23.38
C LEU A 909 75.35 0.29 24.59
N SER A 910 75.65 1.54 24.91
CA SER A 910 76.21 1.94 26.20
C SER A 910 75.13 2.67 26.99
N LEU A 911 74.84 2.23 28.22
CA LEU A 911 73.87 2.88 29.08
C LEU A 911 74.28 4.33 29.36
N SER A 912 73.36 5.26 29.19
CA SER A 912 73.48 6.64 29.69
C SER A 912 73.59 6.64 31.21
N ALA A 913 73.97 7.78 31.80
CA ALA A 913 73.91 7.94 33.26
C ALA A 913 72.49 7.69 33.80
N ASN A 914 72.40 7.12 35.01
CA ASN A 914 71.14 6.83 35.72
C ASN A 914 70.29 5.68 35.14
N LEU A 915 70.84 4.85 34.25
CA LEU A 915 70.19 3.60 33.82
C LEU A 915 70.92 2.41 34.47
N GLU A 916 70.17 1.45 35.00
CA GLU A 916 70.72 0.32 35.77
C GLU A 916 70.76 -0.97 34.98
N ASN A 917 69.70 -1.31 34.22
CA ASN A 917 69.57 -2.63 33.61
C ASN A 917 69.62 -2.56 32.08
N LEU A 918 70.44 -3.43 31.47
CA LEU A 918 70.50 -3.61 30.02
C LEU A 918 70.28 -5.08 29.68
N THR A 919 69.34 -5.33 28.77
CA THR A 919 69.16 -6.63 28.14
C THR A 919 69.32 -6.50 26.63
N LEU A 920 70.27 -7.24 26.08
CA LEU A 920 70.44 -7.38 24.65
C LEU A 920 69.39 -8.38 24.14
N THR A 921 68.69 -8.01 23.07
CA THR A 921 67.64 -8.85 22.47
C THR A 921 68.11 -9.41 21.11
N GLY A 922 67.36 -10.37 20.57
CA GLY A 922 67.69 -11.02 19.30
C GLY A 922 68.85 -12.01 19.41
N ALA A 923 69.52 -12.29 18.30
CA ALA A 923 70.61 -13.28 18.21
C ALA A 923 71.89 -12.73 17.53
N ALA A 924 71.91 -11.43 17.24
CA ALA A 924 73.08 -10.78 16.64
C ALA A 924 74.20 -10.65 17.67
N ALA A 925 75.46 -10.69 17.21
CA ALA A 925 76.62 -10.39 18.04
C ALA A 925 76.72 -8.88 18.29
N ILE A 926 75.90 -8.40 19.22
CA ILE A 926 75.85 -7.01 19.69
C ILE A 926 76.48 -6.88 21.08
N ASN A 927 76.82 -5.67 21.49
CA ASN A 927 77.60 -5.43 22.71
C ASN A 927 76.86 -4.49 23.65
N GLY A 928 77.04 -4.70 24.95
CA GLY A 928 76.39 -3.93 26.01
C GLY A 928 77.44 -3.33 26.95
N TYR A 929 77.30 -2.06 27.30
CA TYR A 929 78.18 -1.42 28.27
C TYR A 929 77.33 -0.70 29.33
N GLY A 930 77.65 -0.90 30.60
CA GLY A 930 77.10 -0.16 31.72
C GLY A 930 77.73 1.24 31.86
N ASN A 931 77.59 1.82 33.05
CA ASN A 931 78.02 3.17 33.39
C ASN A 931 78.81 3.19 34.72
N VAL A 932 78.55 4.14 35.61
CA VAL A 932 79.24 4.27 36.91
C VAL A 932 78.40 3.77 38.10
N LEU A 933 77.24 3.19 37.82
CA LEU A 933 76.29 2.64 38.78
C LEU A 933 76.47 1.12 38.87
N ALA A 934 75.83 0.50 39.86
CA ALA A 934 75.71 -0.96 39.90
C ALA A 934 74.73 -1.43 38.82
N ASN A 935 75.25 -1.86 37.68
CA ASN A 935 74.48 -2.26 36.51
C ASN A 935 74.18 -3.76 36.46
N SER A 936 73.04 -4.13 35.90
CA SER A 936 72.70 -5.51 35.54
C SER A 936 72.68 -5.66 34.03
N LEU A 937 73.67 -6.37 33.47
CA LEU A 937 73.84 -6.54 32.03
C LEU A 937 73.59 -8.00 31.65
N THR A 938 72.62 -8.24 30.78
CA THR A 938 72.33 -9.57 30.22
C THR A 938 72.53 -9.56 28.71
N GLY A 939 73.37 -10.46 28.23
CA GLY A 939 73.62 -10.73 26.82
C GLY A 939 72.46 -11.47 26.14
N ASN A 940 72.64 -11.75 24.85
CA ASN A 940 71.71 -12.52 24.05
C ASN A 940 72.34 -13.88 23.66
N SER A 941 71.89 -14.51 22.57
CA SER A 941 72.47 -15.79 22.13
C SER A 941 73.70 -15.65 21.22
N GLY A 942 74.11 -14.42 20.94
CA GLY A 942 75.28 -14.10 20.11
C GLY A 942 76.51 -13.92 20.98
N ASN A 943 77.70 -13.90 20.37
CA ASN A 943 78.94 -13.61 21.10
C ASN A 943 78.98 -12.12 21.46
N ASN A 944 78.67 -11.78 22.70
CA ASN A 944 78.57 -10.41 23.19
C ASN A 944 79.87 -9.96 23.87
N VAL A 945 80.16 -8.67 23.78
CA VAL A 945 81.07 -7.99 24.71
C VAL A 945 80.22 -7.22 25.70
N LEU A 946 80.30 -7.58 26.98
CA LEU A 946 79.63 -6.91 28.09
C LEU A 946 80.66 -6.25 29.01
N GLY A 947 80.55 -4.94 29.22
CA GLY A 947 81.39 -4.20 30.17
C GLY A 947 80.57 -3.51 31.25
N GLY A 948 80.79 -3.84 32.52
CA GLY A 948 80.08 -3.27 33.68
C GLY A 948 80.37 -1.79 33.85
N GLY A 949 81.64 -1.45 34.11
CA GLY A 949 82.09 -0.07 34.24
C GLY A 949 82.66 0.21 35.63
N ASP A 950 82.18 1.26 36.30
CA ASP A 950 82.42 1.42 37.73
C ASP A 950 81.12 1.02 38.46
N GLY A 951 81.20 0.46 39.67
CA GLY A 951 80.02 0.00 40.40
C GLY A 951 80.11 -1.48 40.76
N ASN A 952 79.12 -2.01 41.46
CA ASN A 952 79.06 -3.44 41.73
C ASN A 952 78.14 -4.09 40.69
N ASP A 953 78.71 -4.50 39.57
CA ASP A 953 77.95 -4.89 38.39
C ASP A 953 77.59 -6.38 38.42
N THR A 954 76.49 -6.73 37.74
CA THR A 954 76.10 -8.11 37.50
C THR A 954 76.08 -8.36 36.00
N LEU A 955 76.96 -9.24 35.52
CA LEU A 955 77.10 -9.56 34.10
C LEU A 955 76.71 -11.00 33.84
N ASN A 956 75.75 -11.21 32.95
CA ASN A 956 75.37 -12.52 32.42
C ASN A 956 75.55 -12.52 30.90
N GLY A 957 76.55 -13.25 30.39
CA GLY A 957 76.74 -13.41 28.94
C GLY A 957 75.55 -14.09 28.24
N ALA A 958 74.78 -14.87 29.01
CA ALA A 958 73.77 -15.79 28.51
C ALA A 958 74.38 -16.92 27.68
N ALA A 959 74.05 -17.04 26.40
CA ALA A 959 74.55 -18.14 25.57
C ALA A 959 75.44 -17.57 24.46
N GLY A 960 76.64 -18.10 24.30
CA GLY A 960 77.57 -17.55 23.34
C GLY A 960 78.99 -17.67 23.86
N THR A 961 79.96 -17.29 23.06
CA THR A 961 81.32 -17.11 23.57
C THR A 961 81.48 -15.64 23.90
N ASP A 962 81.18 -15.27 25.14
CA ASP A 962 81.07 -13.87 25.54
C ASP A 962 82.38 -13.33 26.13
N THR A 963 82.58 -12.03 26.04
CA THR A 963 83.67 -11.33 26.74
C THR A 963 83.06 -10.42 27.78
N LEU A 964 83.32 -10.71 29.06
CA LEU A 964 82.78 -10.01 30.21
C LEU A 964 83.90 -9.21 30.88
N THR A 965 83.67 -7.93 31.11
CA THR A 965 84.59 -7.04 31.83
C THR A 965 83.81 -6.41 32.98
N GLY A 966 84.19 -6.68 34.22
CA GLY A 966 83.48 -6.13 35.40
C GLY A 966 83.78 -4.65 35.56
N GLY A 967 85.06 -4.32 35.62
CA GLY A 967 85.58 -2.97 35.79
C GLY A 967 86.00 -2.71 37.22
N THR A 968 85.52 -1.63 37.85
CA THR A 968 85.86 -1.29 39.24
C THR A 968 84.68 -1.49 40.18
N GLY A 969 84.89 -2.21 41.28
CA GLY A 969 83.86 -2.49 42.28
C GLY A 969 83.86 -3.97 42.63
N ALA A 970 82.78 -4.46 43.23
CA ALA A 970 82.59 -5.87 43.55
C ALA A 970 81.58 -6.49 42.59
N ASP A 971 82.08 -7.09 41.51
CA ASP A 971 81.27 -7.53 40.38
C ASP A 971 80.84 -8.99 40.50
N THR A 972 79.70 -9.33 39.90
CA THR A 972 79.17 -10.69 39.84
C THR A 972 79.03 -11.18 38.40
N PHE A 973 79.77 -12.22 38.05
CA PHE A 973 79.67 -12.87 36.74
C PHE A 973 78.80 -14.12 36.85
N ILE A 974 77.70 -14.17 36.10
CA ILE A 974 76.69 -15.22 36.18
C ILE A 974 76.90 -16.26 35.09
N PHE A 975 76.91 -17.53 35.49
CA PHE A 975 76.84 -18.69 34.60
C PHE A 975 75.57 -19.49 34.90
N ASN A 976 74.54 -19.29 34.08
CA ASN A 976 73.23 -19.93 34.25
C ASN A 976 72.69 -20.61 32.98
N THR A 977 73.51 -20.70 31.93
CA THR A 977 73.16 -21.34 30.65
C THR A 977 73.91 -22.66 30.45
N ALA A 978 73.46 -23.48 29.50
CA ALA A 978 74.02 -24.82 29.27
C ALA A 978 75.50 -24.78 28.85
N LEU A 979 76.33 -25.59 29.50
CA LEU A 979 77.76 -25.66 29.21
C LEU A 979 78.03 -26.35 27.87
N GLY A 980 79.04 -25.90 27.13
CA GLY A 980 79.43 -26.54 25.88
C GLY A 980 80.60 -25.84 25.18
N ALA A 981 81.14 -26.48 24.13
CA ALA A 981 82.31 -25.96 23.41
C ALA A 981 82.07 -24.62 22.68
N THR A 982 80.82 -24.20 22.54
CA THR A 982 80.40 -22.93 21.93
C THR A 982 79.91 -21.91 22.96
N ASN A 983 79.91 -22.26 24.26
CA ASN A 983 79.44 -21.44 25.37
C ASN A 983 80.55 -21.34 26.43
N ILE A 984 81.58 -20.55 26.12
CA ILE A 984 82.77 -20.40 26.96
C ILE A 984 83.07 -18.91 27.11
N ASP A 985 82.76 -18.36 28.28
CA ASP A 985 82.88 -16.92 28.48
C ASP A 985 84.28 -16.54 28.95
N ARG A 986 84.72 -15.35 28.56
CA ARG A 986 86.00 -14.79 28.96
C ARG A 986 85.78 -13.61 29.89
N ILE A 987 86.18 -13.74 31.15
CA ILE A 987 86.22 -12.62 32.10
C ILE A 987 87.62 -11.99 32.05
N THR A 988 87.70 -10.69 31.76
CA THR A 988 88.98 -10.05 31.41
C THR A 988 89.77 -9.48 32.59
N ASP A 989 89.12 -9.18 33.70
CA ASP A 989 89.65 -8.33 34.77
C ASP A 989 89.26 -8.76 36.20
N PHE A 990 88.82 -10.01 36.36
CA PHE A 990 88.40 -10.57 37.65
C PHE A 990 89.34 -10.23 38.83
N SER A 991 88.82 -9.54 39.85
CA SER A 991 89.44 -9.23 41.13
C SER A 991 89.09 -10.27 42.17
N VAL A 992 90.06 -11.06 42.62
CA VAL A 992 89.88 -12.08 43.68
C VAL A 992 89.41 -11.49 45.02
N VAL A 993 89.65 -10.19 45.25
CA VAL A 993 89.28 -9.57 46.54
C VAL A 993 87.82 -9.10 46.54
N ASP A 994 87.31 -8.71 45.38
CA ASP A 994 86.05 -7.96 45.26
C ASP A 994 84.98 -8.73 44.47
N ASP A 995 85.36 -9.47 43.42
CA ASP A 995 84.43 -10.07 42.47
C ASP A 995 83.98 -11.48 42.88
N THR A 996 82.83 -11.89 42.37
CA THR A 996 82.20 -13.19 42.59
C THR A 996 81.79 -13.85 41.28
N ILE A 997 82.05 -15.14 41.15
CA ILE A 997 81.48 -15.97 40.09
C ILE A 997 80.25 -16.68 40.64
N ARG A 998 79.09 -16.40 40.06
CA ARG A 998 77.82 -17.01 40.44
C ARG A 998 77.48 -18.16 39.50
N LEU A 999 77.25 -19.33 40.08
CA LEU A 999 76.94 -20.57 39.35
C LEU A 999 75.51 -21.02 39.68
N GLU A 1000 74.72 -21.34 38.67
CA GLU A 1000 73.38 -21.91 38.85
C GLU A 1000 73.46 -23.42 39.10
N ASN A 1001 72.96 -23.92 40.24
CA ASN A 1001 73.06 -25.35 40.59
C ASN A 1001 72.41 -26.30 39.56
N ALA A 1002 71.45 -25.79 38.78
CA ALA A 1002 70.75 -26.53 37.75
C ALA A 1002 71.68 -26.85 36.56
N ILE A 1003 72.64 -25.96 36.29
CA ILE A 1003 73.69 -26.17 35.29
C ILE A 1003 74.86 -26.93 35.92
N PHE A 1004 75.29 -26.49 37.10
CA PHE A 1004 76.43 -27.06 37.81
C PHE A 1004 75.98 -28.13 38.82
N THR A 1005 75.32 -29.18 38.31
CA THR A 1005 74.72 -30.24 39.13
C THR A 1005 75.71 -30.88 40.12
N GLY A 1006 75.26 -31.24 41.31
CA GLY A 1006 76.14 -31.84 42.34
C GLY A 1006 76.91 -30.82 43.20
N LEU A 1007 76.78 -29.52 42.94
CA LEU A 1007 77.12 -28.47 43.90
C LEU A 1007 75.95 -28.21 44.85
N ALA A 1008 76.26 -27.84 46.10
CA ALA A 1008 75.27 -27.42 47.09
C ALA A 1008 75.13 -25.89 47.10
N ASN A 1009 73.91 -25.40 47.34
CA ASN A 1009 73.62 -23.97 47.40
C ASN A 1009 74.39 -23.28 48.54
N GLY A 1010 74.78 -22.03 48.29
CA GLY A 1010 75.59 -21.20 49.17
C GLY A 1010 77.04 -21.07 48.70
N ALA A 1011 77.93 -20.74 49.63
CA ALA A 1011 79.36 -20.66 49.36
C ALA A 1011 79.89 -22.03 48.89
N LEU A 1012 80.74 -22.04 47.85
CA LEU A 1012 81.34 -23.26 47.35
C LEU A 1012 82.15 -23.94 48.46
N ALA A 1013 81.96 -25.24 48.66
CA ALA A 1013 82.69 -26.00 49.68
C ALA A 1013 84.19 -26.00 49.34
N VAL A 1014 85.06 -25.89 50.36
CA VAL A 1014 86.53 -25.96 50.17
C VAL A 1014 86.93 -27.24 49.45
N SER A 1015 86.26 -28.36 49.73
CA SER A 1015 86.50 -29.65 49.10
C SER A 1015 85.97 -29.76 47.67
N ALA A 1016 85.22 -28.77 47.18
CA ALA A 1016 84.64 -28.75 45.84
C ALA A 1016 85.43 -27.86 44.85
N PHE A 1017 86.54 -27.28 45.30
CA PHE A 1017 87.35 -26.35 44.52
C PHE A 1017 88.82 -26.80 44.45
N ALA A 1018 89.37 -26.84 43.24
CA ALA A 1018 90.79 -27.07 43.00
C ALA A 1018 91.42 -25.99 42.11
N ALA A 1019 92.58 -25.48 42.52
CA ALA A 1019 93.42 -24.63 41.68
C ALA A 1019 94.76 -25.34 41.40
N ASN A 1020 95.07 -25.61 40.13
CA ASN A 1020 96.29 -26.34 39.74
C ASN A 1020 96.77 -26.00 38.30
N LEU A 1021 97.87 -26.61 37.85
CA LEU A 1021 98.48 -26.37 36.53
C LEU A 1021 98.00 -27.36 35.44
N THR A 1022 97.07 -28.26 35.76
CA THR A 1022 96.68 -29.37 34.88
C THR A 1022 95.26 -29.26 34.34
N GLY A 1023 94.42 -28.41 34.94
CA GLY A 1023 93.00 -28.29 34.61
C GLY A 1023 92.16 -29.55 34.94
N LEU A 1024 92.73 -30.48 35.71
CA LEU A 1024 92.08 -31.73 36.14
C LEU A 1024 91.72 -31.65 37.63
N ALA A 1025 90.65 -32.34 38.03
CA ALA A 1025 90.31 -32.55 39.44
C ALA A 1025 91.42 -33.33 40.17
N THR A 1026 91.69 -33.00 41.44
CA THR A 1026 92.72 -33.65 42.26
C THR A 1026 92.17 -34.81 43.10
N ASP A 1027 90.89 -34.74 43.45
CA ASP A 1027 90.10 -35.84 43.98
C ASP A 1027 88.66 -35.82 43.43
N ALA A 1028 87.83 -36.78 43.88
CA ALA A 1028 86.45 -36.94 43.42
C ALA A 1028 85.46 -35.90 44.00
N LEU A 1029 85.88 -35.12 45.00
CA LEU A 1029 85.06 -34.06 45.59
C LEU A 1029 85.24 -32.73 44.87
N ASP A 1030 86.36 -32.51 44.19
CA ASP A 1030 86.61 -31.34 43.35
C ASP A 1030 85.57 -31.25 42.22
N ARG A 1031 84.87 -30.12 42.13
CA ARG A 1031 83.82 -29.87 41.13
C ARG A 1031 84.16 -28.70 40.23
N ILE A 1032 84.70 -27.62 40.79
CA ILE A 1032 85.15 -26.44 40.06
C ILE A 1032 86.68 -26.41 40.08
N ILE A 1033 87.28 -26.36 38.89
CA ILE A 1033 88.73 -26.40 38.71
C ILE A 1033 89.20 -25.14 37.99
N TYR A 1034 90.15 -24.44 38.58
CA TYR A 1034 90.85 -23.31 37.97
C TYR A 1034 92.26 -23.73 37.52
N GLU A 1035 92.50 -23.72 36.21
CA GLU A 1035 93.79 -24.01 35.59
C GLU A 1035 94.68 -22.75 35.62
N THR A 1036 95.56 -22.68 36.61
CA THR A 1036 96.29 -21.47 37.01
C THR A 1036 97.24 -20.87 35.96
N ASP A 1037 97.75 -21.64 35.00
CA ASP A 1037 98.67 -21.16 33.95
C ASP A 1037 97.96 -20.70 32.67
N THR A 1038 96.75 -21.19 32.40
CA THR A 1038 95.94 -20.81 31.23
C THR A 1038 94.73 -19.95 31.57
N GLY A 1039 94.32 -19.92 32.85
CA GLY A 1039 93.15 -19.21 33.35
C GLY A 1039 91.83 -19.93 33.12
N ARG A 1040 91.83 -21.19 32.65
CA ARG A 1040 90.59 -21.92 32.30
C ARG A 1040 89.82 -22.34 33.54
N LEU A 1041 88.50 -22.14 33.49
CA LEU A 1041 87.55 -22.66 34.47
C LEU A 1041 86.86 -23.90 33.92
N MET A 1042 86.97 -25.00 34.67
CA MET A 1042 86.47 -26.31 34.29
C MET A 1042 85.49 -26.82 35.35
N PHE A 1043 84.46 -27.54 34.92
CA PHE A 1043 83.50 -28.20 35.80
C PHE A 1043 83.57 -29.71 35.62
N ASP A 1044 83.93 -30.44 36.68
CA ASP A 1044 83.82 -31.91 36.72
C ASP A 1044 82.37 -32.29 37.04
N ALA A 1045 81.57 -32.51 36.01
CA ALA A 1045 80.16 -32.85 36.15
C ALA A 1045 79.92 -34.25 36.72
N ASP A 1046 80.82 -35.21 36.50
CA ASP A 1046 80.61 -36.61 36.92
C ASP A 1046 81.20 -36.93 38.30
N GLY A 1047 82.11 -36.08 38.80
CA GLY A 1047 82.70 -36.20 40.14
C GLY A 1047 83.54 -37.45 40.30
N SER A 1048 84.03 -37.99 39.18
CA SER A 1048 84.89 -39.16 39.18
C SER A 1048 86.33 -38.81 39.54
N GLY A 1049 86.71 -37.53 39.46
CA GLY A 1049 88.10 -37.08 39.57
C GLY A 1049 88.98 -37.56 38.39
N ALA A 1050 88.38 -38.13 37.34
CA ALA A 1050 89.08 -38.80 36.23
C ALA A 1050 88.55 -38.36 34.86
N GLY A 1051 89.11 -37.28 34.31
CA GLY A 1051 88.76 -36.77 32.98
C GLY A 1051 88.97 -35.26 32.89
N ALA A 1052 88.94 -34.71 31.67
CA ALA A 1052 88.88 -33.26 31.50
C ALA A 1052 87.45 -32.81 31.78
N GLY A 1053 87.26 -31.90 32.75
CA GLY A 1053 85.97 -31.29 33.02
C GLY A 1053 85.44 -30.50 31.80
N VAL A 1054 84.20 -30.04 31.87
CA VAL A 1054 83.63 -29.16 30.85
C VAL A 1054 84.16 -27.75 31.10
N GLN A 1055 84.85 -27.16 30.11
CA GLN A 1055 85.25 -25.77 30.20
C GLN A 1055 84.03 -24.87 30.08
N PHE A 1056 83.87 -23.93 31.00
CA PHE A 1056 82.75 -22.98 30.99
C PHE A 1056 83.21 -21.51 30.99
N GLY A 1057 84.45 -21.24 31.41
CA GLY A 1057 84.97 -19.88 31.40
C GLY A 1057 86.48 -19.80 31.27
N VAL A 1058 86.97 -18.58 31.05
CA VAL A 1058 88.39 -18.23 31.03
C VAL A 1058 88.59 -16.92 31.78
N LEU A 1059 89.47 -16.94 32.78
CA LEU A 1059 89.93 -15.77 33.52
C LEU A 1059 91.36 -15.39 33.10
N THR A 1060 91.90 -14.33 33.69
CA THR A 1060 93.35 -14.06 33.64
C THR A 1060 94.12 -15.18 34.35
N ALA A 1061 95.25 -15.61 33.79
CA ALA A 1061 96.10 -16.64 34.39
C ALA A 1061 96.83 -16.13 35.64
N GLY A 1062 97.04 -17.00 36.63
CA GLY A 1062 97.81 -16.71 37.85
C GLY A 1062 97.03 -16.04 38.97
N LEU A 1063 95.69 -15.99 38.91
CA LEU A 1063 94.85 -15.45 39.99
C LEU A 1063 94.88 -16.37 41.22
N ALA A 1064 94.87 -15.79 42.42
CA ALA A 1064 94.90 -16.52 43.68
C ALA A 1064 93.50 -16.99 44.12
N LEU A 1065 92.75 -17.60 43.20
CA LEU A 1065 91.37 -18.01 43.42
C LEU A 1065 91.23 -19.09 44.50
N THR A 1066 90.13 -19.01 45.23
CA THR A 1066 89.73 -19.95 46.27
C THR A 1066 88.24 -20.27 46.13
N ASN A 1067 87.74 -21.17 46.97
CA ASN A 1067 86.32 -21.49 47.00
C ASN A 1067 85.43 -20.30 47.40
N VAL A 1068 85.96 -19.23 48.02
CA VAL A 1068 85.12 -18.08 48.43
C VAL A 1068 84.74 -17.16 47.28
N ASP A 1069 85.43 -17.26 46.14
CA ASP A 1069 85.17 -16.45 44.94
C ASP A 1069 83.98 -17.01 44.12
N PHE A 1070 83.40 -18.13 44.55
CA PHE A 1070 82.30 -18.81 43.89
C PHE A 1070 81.08 -18.91 44.80
N PHE A 1071 79.92 -18.53 44.26
CA PHE A 1071 78.63 -18.63 44.94
C PHE A 1071 77.65 -19.45 44.11
N VAL A 1072 77.05 -20.47 44.73
CA VAL A 1072 76.09 -21.37 44.06
C VAL A 1072 74.68 -21.03 44.51
N VAL A 1073 73.79 -20.77 43.56
CA VAL A 1073 72.36 -20.49 43.79
C VAL A 1073 71.47 -21.65 43.39
#